data_AF-A0A937EFF8-F1
#
_entry.id   AF-A0A937EFF8-F1
#
_cell.length_a   1.000
_cell.length_b   1.000
_cell.length_c   1.000
_cell.angle_alpha   90.00
_cell.angle_beta   90.00
_cell.angle_gamma   90.00
#
_symmetry.space_group_name_H-M   'P 1'
#
loop_
_entity.id
_entity.type
_entity.pdbx_description
1 polymer ?
#
loop_
_entity_poly.entity_id
_entity_poly.type
_entity_poly.pdbx_seq_one_letter_code
_entity_poly.pdbx_strand_id
1 'polypeptide(L)'
;MTGWDTVARADGLEVRRGPGQGPVLVAAHGIEDSWGIWRDLAEHLSGYRVYALQLPWHGGNSYAWRADGSPGEWLRRALELVPERPAALVGHSFGANAVLEFLARCDGDPGVGAAVLAAPFYRPAGFPVSPAIRLRSEGALRKVIRQGVTLALGPRAARIDPEIIAAMTQKASDRAVVGGLPVFHREFEASGRLDLSGIKVPTLVLAGVDDESLTPMRATALDRAMPAATVRLRGVYGHFCHVTQARELAGEADVFLRRILSAPPVTATATEPASVPVSDYAPAPESPHAPEFAAAPALAPAPECVPDPICAPASDFEEEGTVTKLLDGAPTTYVGMPRYEGANIRTWIGFKHFMYLAEEAVLEYFRERGVGARDMYHRYGLGLEIVDSSVQLPATLFVDDRVYATVVSATPKPDQGAPFTITLTVERGGEAVTVLKGKLRVALVAVKDGSGTEPVPAMLAPFVVPEVAALANAKSASLPIAPGQEVADVLVPEGSGAHLWSWRAPYYYCHFSDRLQHSAYVRTLEEVVDRFLHDRGLAIGKLLEERAWIPVVSRARVQVLSDIFMEETVHTVFTVEDVIKDTVYTARMDCYVRRGESLELAATATIMHGYAISRGEEAGTVALFDEDVKAALLGGQA
;
A
#
# COMPACT_ATOMS: atom_id res chain seq x y z
N MET A 1 2.71 -3.24 36.31
CA MET A 1 1.62 -2.27 36.56
C MET A 1 2.13 -1.26 37.57
N THR A 2 2.65 -0.11 37.15
CA THR A 2 2.92 0.99 38.06
C THR A 2 2.56 2.29 37.35
N GLY A 3 1.71 3.11 37.97
CA GLY A 3 1.39 4.47 37.53
C GLY A 3 0.00 4.76 36.95
N TRP A 4 -0.91 3.78 36.85
CA TRP A 4 -2.28 4.02 36.35
C TRP A 4 -3.35 3.58 37.35
N ASP A 5 -4.15 4.52 37.83
CA ASP A 5 -5.21 4.30 38.82
C ASP A 5 -6.59 4.29 38.14
N THR A 6 -7.49 3.37 38.51
CA THR A 6 -8.90 3.49 38.10
C THR A 6 -9.60 4.52 38.97
N VAL A 7 -10.19 5.51 38.31
CA VAL A 7 -10.84 6.68 38.91
C VAL A 7 -12.34 6.48 39.00
N ALA A 8 -12.95 5.96 37.93
CA ALA A 8 -14.38 5.74 37.85
C ALA A 8 -14.71 4.53 36.97
N ARG A 9 -15.84 3.89 37.26
CA ARG A 9 -16.48 2.84 36.43
C ARG A 9 -17.98 3.02 36.47
N ALA A 10 -18.63 3.10 35.31
CA ALA A 10 -20.09 3.17 35.20
C ALA A 10 -20.51 2.73 33.79
N ASP A 11 -21.57 1.92 33.68
CA ASP A 11 -22.22 1.55 32.40
C ASP A 11 -21.26 1.06 31.29
N GLY A 12 -20.29 0.22 31.66
CA GLY A 12 -19.29 -0.31 30.71
C GLY A 12 -18.18 0.67 30.35
N LEU A 13 -18.19 1.87 30.93
CA LEU A 13 -17.12 2.86 30.84
C LEU A 13 -16.16 2.70 32.02
N GLU A 14 -14.89 2.97 31.78
CA GLU A 14 -13.88 3.07 32.82
C GLU A 14 -12.92 4.24 32.54
N VAL A 15 -12.55 4.96 33.59
CA VAL A 15 -11.59 6.08 33.52
C VAL A 15 -10.32 5.69 34.29
N ARG A 16 -9.18 5.77 33.61
CA ARG A 16 -7.85 5.48 34.17
C ARG A 16 -7.00 6.74 34.18
N ARG A 17 -6.41 7.09 35.33
CA ARG A 17 -5.51 8.24 35.48
C ARG A 17 -4.06 7.79 35.43
N GLY A 18 -3.27 8.36 34.52
CA GLY A 18 -1.83 8.14 34.42
C GLY A 18 -1.01 9.01 35.40
N PRO A 19 0.32 8.85 35.43
CA PRO A 19 1.16 9.45 36.47
C PRO A 19 1.54 10.92 36.22
N GLY A 20 1.23 11.46 35.04
CA GLY A 20 1.58 12.83 34.64
C GLY A 20 0.89 13.93 35.46
N GLN A 21 1.43 15.15 35.35
CA GLN A 21 0.95 16.34 36.08
C GLN A 21 0.69 17.48 35.11
N GLY A 22 -0.09 18.49 35.51
CA GLY A 22 -0.40 19.64 34.65
C GLY A 22 -1.82 19.60 34.08
N PRO A 23 -2.07 20.28 32.94
CA PRO A 23 -3.39 20.34 32.32
C PRO A 23 -3.94 18.94 31.99
N VAL A 24 -5.25 18.79 32.11
CA VAL A 24 -5.94 17.50 31.95
C VAL A 24 -6.08 17.17 30.46
N LEU A 25 -5.57 16.01 30.06
CA LEU A 25 -5.82 15.42 28.74
C LEU A 25 -6.69 14.18 28.90
N VAL A 26 -7.79 14.10 28.15
CA VAL A 26 -8.63 12.90 28.13
C VAL A 26 -8.44 12.16 26.81
N ALA A 27 -8.09 10.88 26.87
CA ALA A 27 -7.70 10.07 25.72
C ALA A 27 -8.74 8.98 25.37
N ALA A 28 -9.16 8.93 24.10
CA ALA A 28 -10.18 8.02 23.57
C ALA A 28 -9.58 7.04 22.54
N HIS A 29 -9.54 5.75 22.87
CA HIS A 29 -8.91 4.70 22.05
C HIS A 29 -9.70 4.36 20.76
N GLY A 30 -9.04 3.68 19.82
CA GLY A 30 -9.65 3.16 18.58
C GLY A 30 -10.56 1.95 18.78
N ILE A 31 -11.19 1.49 17.70
CA ILE A 31 -12.10 0.32 17.72
C ILE A 31 -11.33 -0.97 18.04
N GLU A 32 -11.95 -1.87 18.81
CA GLU A 32 -11.36 -3.15 19.27
C GLU A 32 -10.07 -3.00 20.11
N ASP A 33 -9.87 -1.82 20.70
CA ASP A 33 -8.69 -1.49 21.51
C ASP A 33 -9.01 -1.38 23.01
N SER A 34 -8.13 -0.78 23.80
CA SER A 34 -8.31 -0.52 25.23
C SER A 34 -7.62 0.77 25.68
N TRP A 35 -7.95 1.23 26.88
CA TRP A 35 -7.28 2.37 27.53
C TRP A 35 -5.75 2.19 27.61
N GLY A 36 -5.27 0.94 27.66
CA GLY A 36 -3.87 0.61 27.86
C GLY A 36 -2.94 1.09 26.75
N ILE A 37 -3.49 1.38 25.57
CA ILE A 37 -2.70 1.83 24.42
C ILE A 37 -2.06 3.21 24.60
N TRP A 38 -2.57 4.00 25.54
CA TRP A 38 -2.09 5.36 25.80
C TRP A 38 -0.86 5.46 26.70
N ARG A 39 -0.36 4.33 27.22
CA ARG A 39 0.75 4.30 28.19
C ARG A 39 2.00 4.97 27.64
N ASP A 40 2.47 4.53 26.47
CA ASP A 40 3.71 5.03 25.88
C ASP A 40 3.61 6.51 25.50
N LEU A 41 2.46 6.95 24.98
CA LEU A 41 2.23 8.36 24.68
C LEU A 41 2.22 9.23 25.95
N ALA A 42 1.58 8.75 27.03
CA ALA A 42 1.51 9.47 28.30
C ALA A 42 2.89 9.64 28.95
N GLU A 43 3.82 8.70 28.76
CA GLU A 43 5.20 8.84 29.22
C GLU A 43 5.92 10.01 28.54
N HIS A 44 5.64 10.24 27.25
CA HIS A 44 6.18 11.36 26.49
C HIS A 44 5.43 12.68 26.67
N LEU A 45 4.22 12.65 27.23
CA LEU A 45 3.39 13.81 27.58
C LEU A 45 3.35 14.04 29.10
N SER A 46 4.46 13.83 29.81
CA SER A 46 4.54 13.91 31.27
C SER A 46 4.18 15.28 31.87
N GLY A 47 4.25 16.35 31.06
CA GLY A 47 3.77 17.69 31.39
C GLY A 47 2.24 17.87 31.38
N TYR A 48 1.50 16.79 31.14
CA TYR A 48 0.04 16.74 31.22
C TYR A 48 -0.44 15.60 32.10
N ARG A 49 -1.62 15.78 32.70
CA ARG A 49 -2.32 14.72 33.42
C ARG A 49 -3.26 13.98 32.48
N VAL A 50 -2.87 12.77 32.08
CA VAL A 50 -3.65 11.95 31.13
C VAL A 50 -4.68 11.09 31.85
N TYR A 51 -5.93 11.17 31.40
CA TYR A 51 -7.03 10.28 31.72
C TYR A 51 -7.37 9.43 30.48
N ALA A 52 -7.08 8.14 30.50
CA ALA A 52 -7.43 7.23 29.41
C ALA A 52 -8.80 6.61 29.66
N LEU A 53 -9.68 6.74 28.67
CA LEU A 53 -11.01 6.17 28.71
C LEU A 53 -10.98 4.74 28.17
N GLN A 54 -11.68 3.84 28.84
CA GLN A 54 -12.12 2.56 28.30
C GLN A 54 -13.54 2.77 27.79
N LEU A 55 -13.70 2.72 26.46
CA LEU A 55 -14.94 3.04 25.77
C LEU A 55 -15.64 1.75 25.28
N PRO A 56 -16.95 1.79 24.99
CA PRO A 56 -17.74 0.56 24.74
C PRO A 56 -17.30 -0.24 23.50
N TRP A 57 -16.58 0.37 22.57
CA TRP A 57 -16.02 -0.28 21.38
C TRP A 57 -14.68 -0.99 21.64
N HIS A 58 -14.37 -1.31 22.90
CA HIS A 58 -13.14 -1.99 23.26
C HIS A 58 -13.03 -3.43 22.74
N GLY A 59 -11.82 -3.98 22.75
CA GLY A 59 -11.58 -5.38 22.40
C GLY A 59 -12.52 -6.34 23.15
N GLY A 60 -13.30 -7.14 22.41
CA GLY A 60 -14.16 -8.18 22.98
C GLY A 60 -15.60 -7.79 23.30
N ASN A 61 -16.02 -6.60 22.88
CA ASN A 61 -17.40 -6.14 23.03
C ASN A 61 -18.37 -6.79 22.01
N SER A 62 -19.68 -6.68 22.26
CA SER A 62 -20.75 -7.21 21.39
C SER A 62 -21.31 -6.19 20.38
N TYR A 63 -20.82 -4.96 20.41
CA TYR A 63 -21.35 -3.79 19.70
C TYR A 63 -22.79 -3.37 20.04
N ALA A 64 -23.42 -4.01 21.03
CA ALA A 64 -24.78 -3.70 21.47
C ALA A 64 -24.92 -2.27 22.01
N TRP A 65 -23.84 -1.69 22.55
CA TRP A 65 -23.77 -0.30 23.01
C TRP A 65 -24.24 0.72 21.97
N ARG A 66 -24.17 0.37 20.67
CA ARG A 66 -24.57 1.26 19.58
C ARG A 66 -26.08 1.53 19.56
N ALA A 67 -26.88 0.68 20.19
CA ALA A 67 -28.31 0.89 20.38
C ALA A 67 -28.60 2.04 21.37
N ASP A 68 -27.71 2.26 22.34
CA ASP A 68 -27.92 3.21 23.45
C ASP A 68 -27.33 4.61 23.19
N GLY A 69 -26.58 4.78 22.09
CA GLY A 69 -26.04 6.08 21.69
C GLY A 69 -25.00 6.02 20.57
N SER A 70 -24.67 7.20 20.04
CA SER A 70 -23.56 7.38 19.10
C SER A 70 -22.20 7.43 19.80
N PRO A 71 -21.07 7.24 19.09
CA PRO A 71 -19.75 7.36 19.68
C PRO A 71 -19.50 8.69 20.41
N GLY A 72 -19.94 9.82 19.85
CA GLY A 72 -19.84 11.13 20.49
C GLY A 72 -20.66 11.24 21.78
N GLU A 73 -21.85 10.63 21.84
CA GLU A 73 -22.67 10.57 23.06
C GLU A 73 -22.03 9.72 24.16
N TRP A 74 -21.43 8.59 23.78
CA TRP A 74 -20.68 7.74 24.70
C TRP A 74 -19.42 8.44 25.22
N LEU A 75 -18.71 9.20 24.36
CA LEU A 75 -17.61 10.04 24.80
C LEU A 75 -18.08 11.10 25.81
N ARG A 76 -19.21 11.78 25.53
CA ARG A 76 -19.79 12.76 26.46
C ARG A 76 -20.09 12.16 27.84
N ARG A 77 -20.71 10.97 27.89
CA ARG A 77 -20.95 10.23 29.16
C ARG A 77 -19.65 9.87 29.87
N ALA A 78 -18.62 9.46 29.13
CA ALA A 78 -17.32 9.14 29.71
C ALA A 78 -16.61 10.38 30.28
N LEU A 79 -16.78 11.55 29.66
CA LEU A 79 -16.24 12.82 30.16
C LEU A 79 -16.88 13.24 31.50
N GLU A 80 -18.15 12.92 31.75
CA GLU A 80 -18.82 13.17 33.04
C GLU A 80 -18.21 12.37 34.20
N LEU A 81 -17.54 11.25 33.90
CA LEU A 81 -16.84 10.43 34.89
C LEU A 81 -15.42 10.93 35.20
N VAL A 82 -14.90 11.90 34.43
CA VAL A 82 -13.59 12.49 34.68
C VAL A 82 -13.75 13.56 35.77
N PRO A 83 -13.03 13.45 36.90
CA PRO A 83 -13.24 14.32 38.07
C PRO A 83 -12.75 15.76 37.88
N GLU A 84 -12.07 16.04 36.77
CA GLU A 84 -11.44 17.32 36.46
C GLU A 84 -11.85 17.79 35.07
N ARG A 85 -11.99 19.11 34.88
CA ARG A 85 -12.32 19.68 33.57
C ARG A 85 -11.19 19.38 32.57
N PRO A 86 -11.47 18.74 31.43
CA PRO A 86 -10.45 18.46 30.43
C PRO A 86 -9.94 19.75 29.78
N ALA A 87 -8.62 19.95 29.76
CA ALA A 87 -8.01 21.03 29.01
C ALA A 87 -7.98 20.71 27.52
N ALA A 88 -7.75 19.45 27.15
CA ALA A 88 -7.86 18.99 25.78
C ALA A 88 -8.25 17.51 25.66
N LEU A 89 -8.74 17.14 24.48
CA LEU A 89 -9.07 15.77 24.11
C LEU A 89 -8.00 15.20 23.19
N VAL A 90 -7.68 13.92 23.35
CA VAL A 90 -6.81 13.16 22.46
C VAL A 90 -7.59 11.94 21.96
N GLY A 91 -7.62 11.70 20.66
CA GLY A 91 -8.34 10.58 20.09
C GLY A 91 -7.50 9.82 19.07
N HIS A 92 -7.65 8.50 19.01
CA HIS A 92 -7.07 7.67 17.96
C HIS A 92 -8.16 7.00 17.14
N SER A 93 -8.05 7.03 15.82
CA SER A 93 -8.90 6.28 14.89
C SER A 93 -10.39 6.46 15.20
N PHE A 94 -11.11 5.41 15.56
CA PHE A 94 -12.52 5.49 15.96
C PHE A 94 -12.78 6.45 17.13
N GLY A 95 -11.88 6.52 18.12
CA GLY A 95 -11.95 7.48 19.21
C GLY A 95 -11.68 8.92 18.77
N ALA A 96 -10.85 9.14 17.75
CA ALA A 96 -10.69 10.46 17.13
C ALA A 96 -11.99 10.93 16.46
N ASN A 97 -12.72 10.00 15.83
CA ASN A 97 -14.03 10.27 15.26
C ASN A 97 -15.12 10.52 16.30
N ALA A 98 -15.06 9.85 17.46
CA ALA A 98 -15.93 10.16 18.59
C ALA A 98 -15.70 11.60 19.10
N VAL A 99 -14.44 12.06 19.13
CA VAL A 99 -14.11 13.46 19.46
C VAL A 99 -14.66 14.41 18.40
N LEU A 100 -14.49 14.12 17.11
CA LEU A 100 -15.06 14.95 16.03
C LEU A 100 -16.59 15.06 16.14
N GLU A 101 -17.28 13.93 16.37
CA GLU A 101 -18.74 13.92 16.53
C GLU A 101 -19.17 14.70 17.77
N PHE A 102 -18.49 14.52 18.90
CA PHE A 102 -18.77 15.27 20.14
C PHE A 102 -18.64 16.79 19.92
N LEU A 103 -17.55 17.24 19.29
CA LEU A 103 -17.33 18.66 19.01
C LEU A 103 -18.33 19.22 18.00
N ALA A 104 -18.69 18.44 16.97
CA ALA A 104 -19.64 18.85 15.93
C ALA A 104 -21.08 18.95 16.42
N ARG A 105 -21.45 18.18 17.45
CA ARG A 105 -22.81 18.12 18.00
C ARG A 105 -22.98 18.83 19.33
N CYS A 106 -21.91 19.46 19.84
CA CYS A 106 -22.00 20.22 21.07
C CYS A 106 -22.64 21.58 20.80
N ASP A 107 -23.83 21.78 21.39
CA ASP A 107 -24.45 23.10 21.43
C ASP A 107 -23.76 23.95 22.51
N GLY A 108 -22.93 24.91 22.09
CA GLY A 108 -22.25 25.85 23.00
C GLY A 108 -20.76 25.53 23.26
N ASP A 109 -20.26 25.87 24.46
CA ASP A 109 -18.88 25.57 24.85
C ASP A 109 -18.73 24.09 25.23
N PRO A 110 -17.93 23.28 24.50
CA PRO A 110 -17.73 21.87 24.81
C PRO A 110 -16.89 21.64 26.07
N GLY A 111 -16.44 22.70 26.74
CA GLY A 111 -15.73 22.60 28.00
C GLY A 111 -14.24 22.27 27.83
N VAL A 112 -13.74 22.21 26.58
CA VAL A 112 -12.38 21.79 26.22
C VAL A 112 -11.68 22.84 25.36
N GLY A 113 -10.40 23.10 25.63
CA GLY A 113 -9.62 24.16 24.98
C GLY A 113 -8.92 23.74 23.69
N ALA A 114 -8.66 22.44 23.49
CA ALA A 114 -8.02 21.92 22.28
C ALA A 114 -8.37 20.44 22.02
N ALA A 115 -8.06 19.94 20.82
CA ALA A 115 -8.12 18.52 20.49
C ALA A 115 -6.89 18.07 19.67
N VAL A 116 -6.45 16.82 19.87
CA VAL A 116 -5.41 16.16 19.07
C VAL A 116 -5.95 14.83 18.55
N LEU A 117 -5.99 14.67 17.24
CA LEU A 117 -6.60 13.53 16.56
C LEU A 117 -5.55 12.75 15.78
N ALA A 118 -5.27 11.53 16.21
CA ALA A 118 -4.35 10.62 15.55
C ALA A 118 -5.12 9.66 14.62
N ALA A 119 -4.77 9.64 13.34
CA ALA A 119 -5.33 8.73 12.34
C ALA A 119 -6.88 8.68 12.30
N PRO A 120 -7.61 9.82 12.34
CA PRO A 120 -9.07 9.78 12.20
C PRO A 120 -9.47 9.31 10.81
N PHE A 121 -10.76 9.03 10.58
CA PHE A 121 -11.32 8.88 9.24
C PHE A 121 -12.31 10.00 8.93
N TYR A 122 -12.42 10.39 7.66
CA TYR A 122 -13.38 11.42 7.26
C TYR A 122 -13.92 11.15 5.85
N ARG A 123 -15.24 11.11 5.69
CA ARG A 123 -15.89 11.05 4.39
C ARG A 123 -16.21 12.47 3.91
N PRO A 124 -15.64 12.96 2.80
CA PRO A 124 -16.03 14.24 2.24
C PRO A 124 -17.53 14.30 1.90
N ALA A 125 -18.16 15.45 2.06
CA ALA A 125 -19.53 15.66 1.60
C ALA A 125 -19.63 15.34 0.10
N GLY A 126 -20.68 14.61 -0.30
CA GLY A 126 -20.86 14.15 -1.69
C GLY A 126 -20.00 12.96 -2.13
N PHE A 127 -19.04 12.49 -1.31
CA PHE A 127 -18.23 11.32 -1.66
C PHE A 127 -19.06 10.03 -1.62
N PRO A 128 -19.23 9.28 -2.73
CA PRO A 128 -20.20 8.21 -2.81
C PRO A 128 -19.92 7.07 -1.84
N VAL A 129 -20.98 6.57 -1.21
CA VAL A 129 -20.95 5.34 -0.41
C VAL A 129 -21.31 4.20 -1.34
N SER A 130 -20.30 3.56 -1.93
CA SER A 130 -20.50 2.43 -2.84
C SER A 130 -20.09 1.11 -2.20
N PRO A 131 -20.57 -0.05 -2.71
CA PRO A 131 -20.10 -1.36 -2.28
C PRO A 131 -18.57 -1.49 -2.32
N ALA A 132 -17.91 -0.87 -3.30
CA ALA A 132 -16.45 -0.85 -3.41
C ALA A 132 -15.78 -0.08 -2.26
N ILE A 133 -16.35 1.06 -1.82
CA ILE A 133 -15.84 1.81 -0.66
C ILE A 133 -16.08 1.03 0.64
N ARG A 134 -17.21 0.34 0.76
CA ARG A 134 -17.48 -0.56 1.89
C ARG A 134 -16.46 -1.70 1.96
N LEU A 135 -16.17 -2.35 0.84
CA LEU A 135 -15.16 -3.41 0.74
C LEU A 135 -13.75 -2.90 1.05
N ARG A 136 -13.37 -1.72 0.55
CA ARG A 136 -12.09 -1.08 0.90
C ARG A 136 -12.00 -0.77 2.39
N SER A 137 -13.08 -0.27 2.98
CA SER A 137 -13.16 0.03 4.41
C SER A 137 -13.05 -1.24 5.28
N GLU A 138 -13.64 -2.35 4.82
CA GLU A 138 -13.46 -3.65 5.46
C GLU A 138 -12.00 -4.13 5.39
N GLY A 139 -11.37 -4.04 4.22
CA GLY A 139 -9.95 -4.39 4.06
C GLY A 139 -9.05 -3.55 4.95
N ALA A 140 -9.30 -2.24 5.02
CA ALA A 140 -8.59 -1.32 5.91
C ALA A 140 -8.81 -1.68 7.39
N LEU A 141 -10.04 -1.99 7.80
CA LEU A 141 -10.34 -2.42 9.17
C LEU A 141 -9.62 -3.74 9.51
N ARG A 142 -9.66 -4.75 8.63
CA ARG A 142 -8.91 -6.01 8.82
C ARG A 142 -7.41 -5.77 8.97
N LYS A 143 -6.83 -4.86 8.18
CA LYS A 143 -5.42 -4.47 8.27
C LYS A 143 -5.11 -3.81 9.62
N VAL A 144 -5.98 -2.91 10.09
CA VAL A 144 -5.86 -2.25 11.40
C VAL A 144 -5.94 -3.27 12.54
N ILE A 145 -6.91 -4.19 12.51
CA ILE A 145 -7.04 -5.25 13.53
C ILE A 145 -5.79 -6.13 13.56
N ARG A 146 -5.27 -6.53 12.40
CA ARG A 146 -4.02 -7.31 12.32
C ARG A 146 -2.82 -6.57 12.92
N GLN A 147 -2.67 -5.30 12.60
CA GLN A 147 -1.62 -4.46 13.17
C GLN A 147 -1.80 -4.32 14.70
N GLY A 148 -3.03 -4.12 15.18
CA GLY A 148 -3.37 -4.07 16.60
C GLY A 148 -3.01 -5.35 17.35
N VAL A 149 -3.32 -6.53 16.80
CA VAL A 149 -2.92 -7.83 17.39
C VAL A 149 -1.40 -7.93 17.49
N THR A 150 -0.67 -7.55 16.43
CA THR A 150 0.79 -7.57 16.44
C THR A 150 1.36 -6.63 17.51
N LEU A 151 0.79 -5.43 17.65
CA LEU A 151 1.17 -4.47 18.68
C LEU A 151 0.89 -5.00 20.10
N ALA A 152 -0.29 -5.58 20.32
CA ALA A 152 -0.67 -6.14 21.61
C ALA A 152 0.21 -7.32 22.04
N LEU A 153 0.66 -8.14 21.08
CA LEU A 153 1.63 -9.21 21.34
C LEU A 153 3.04 -8.64 21.63
N GLY A 154 3.41 -7.54 20.99
CA GLY A 154 4.69 -6.87 21.18
C GLY A 154 5.88 -7.85 21.07
N PRO A 155 6.90 -7.77 21.93
CA PRO A 155 8.03 -8.68 21.91
C PRO A 155 7.68 -10.17 22.13
N ARG A 156 6.48 -10.47 22.65
CA ARG A 156 6.03 -11.86 22.84
C ARG A 156 5.71 -12.54 21.52
N ALA A 157 5.39 -11.79 20.47
CA ALA A 157 5.14 -12.34 19.14
C ALA A 157 6.32 -13.20 18.66
N ALA A 158 7.57 -12.82 18.96
CA ALA A 158 8.75 -13.58 18.57
C ALA A 158 8.88 -14.96 19.26
N ARG A 159 8.07 -15.26 20.26
CA ARG A 159 8.09 -16.51 21.05
C ARG A 159 6.86 -17.39 20.82
N ILE A 160 5.92 -16.93 20.00
CA ILE A 160 4.69 -17.65 19.68
C ILE A 160 4.84 -18.18 18.25
N ASP A 161 4.36 -19.40 18.03
CA ASP A 161 4.33 -20.01 16.70
C ASP A 161 3.65 -19.06 15.68
N PRO A 162 4.27 -18.79 14.52
CA PRO A 162 3.67 -17.96 13.48
C PRO A 162 2.26 -18.39 13.05
N GLU A 163 1.96 -19.69 13.04
CA GLU A 163 0.62 -20.21 12.70
C GLU A 163 -0.41 -19.85 13.78
N ILE A 164 -0.01 -19.87 15.05
CA ILE A 164 -0.86 -19.44 16.16
C ILE A 164 -1.13 -17.94 16.08
N ILE A 165 -0.12 -17.13 15.74
CA ILE A 165 -0.31 -15.68 15.53
C ILE A 165 -1.25 -15.42 14.35
N ALA A 166 -1.10 -16.17 13.25
CA ALA A 166 -1.98 -16.08 12.09
C ALA A 166 -3.43 -16.44 12.49
N ALA A 167 -3.64 -17.55 13.22
CA ALA A 167 -4.95 -17.96 13.71
C ALA A 167 -5.58 -16.95 14.68
N MET A 168 -4.78 -16.37 15.59
CA MET A 168 -5.23 -15.31 16.51
C MET A 168 -5.66 -14.05 15.74
N THR A 169 -4.84 -13.65 14.76
CA THR A 169 -5.12 -12.51 13.88
C THR A 169 -6.40 -12.72 13.08
N GLN A 170 -6.57 -13.91 12.52
CA GLN A 170 -7.74 -14.28 11.74
C GLN A 170 -9.00 -14.25 12.60
N LYS A 171 -8.99 -14.92 13.76
CA LYS A 171 -10.13 -14.91 14.70
C LYS A 171 -10.49 -13.51 15.19
N ALA A 172 -9.50 -12.68 15.50
CA ALA A 172 -9.72 -11.30 15.90
C ALA A 172 -10.35 -10.49 14.75
N SER A 173 -9.86 -10.69 13.52
CA SER A 173 -10.40 -10.04 12.32
C SER A 173 -11.84 -10.47 12.05
N ASP A 174 -12.15 -11.76 12.15
CA ASP A 174 -13.49 -12.26 11.86
C ASP A 174 -14.52 -11.76 12.88
N ARG A 175 -14.16 -11.74 14.18
CA ARG A 175 -15.03 -11.15 15.21
C ARG A 175 -15.27 -9.65 14.95
N ALA A 176 -14.18 -8.90 14.73
CA ALA A 176 -14.24 -7.46 14.52
C ALA A 176 -15.00 -7.11 13.23
N VAL A 177 -14.93 -7.94 12.20
CA VAL A 177 -15.64 -7.70 10.95
C VAL A 177 -17.13 -8.04 11.06
N VAL A 178 -17.49 -9.16 11.69
CA VAL A 178 -18.90 -9.55 11.85
C VAL A 178 -19.67 -8.51 12.66
N GLY A 179 -19.14 -8.07 13.81
CA GLY A 179 -19.81 -7.11 14.69
C GLY A 179 -19.45 -5.65 14.44
N GLY A 180 -18.17 -5.36 14.20
CA GLY A 180 -17.64 -4.00 14.18
C GLY A 180 -17.70 -3.30 12.83
N LEU A 181 -17.64 -4.03 11.70
CA LEU A 181 -17.70 -3.42 10.38
C LEU A 181 -18.99 -2.63 10.13
N PRO A 182 -20.21 -3.12 10.49
CA PRO A 182 -21.43 -2.35 10.31
C PRO A 182 -21.42 -1.03 11.10
N VAL A 183 -20.89 -1.06 12.33
CA VAL A 183 -20.75 0.14 13.17
C VAL A 183 -19.73 1.09 12.55
N PHE A 184 -18.53 0.61 12.21
CA PHE A 184 -17.50 1.40 11.56
C PHE A 184 -17.99 2.05 10.26
N HIS A 185 -18.67 1.29 9.41
CA HIS A 185 -19.21 1.79 8.15
C HIS A 185 -20.25 2.88 8.38
N ARG A 186 -21.18 2.68 9.32
CA ARG A 186 -22.16 3.70 9.71
C ARG A 186 -21.49 5.00 10.16
N GLU A 187 -20.44 4.91 10.97
CA GLU A 187 -19.73 6.09 11.45
C GLU A 187 -18.89 6.76 10.35
N PHE A 188 -18.30 5.99 9.44
CA PHE A 188 -17.65 6.54 8.24
C PHE A 188 -18.65 7.32 7.38
N GLU A 189 -19.83 6.76 7.11
CA GLU A 189 -20.89 7.48 6.39
C GLU A 189 -21.33 8.75 7.13
N ALA A 190 -21.54 8.64 8.44
CA ALA A 190 -21.98 9.74 9.30
C ALA A 190 -20.97 10.88 9.36
N SER A 191 -19.66 10.58 9.27
CA SER A 191 -18.62 11.61 9.28
C SER A 191 -18.79 12.66 8.18
N GLY A 192 -19.33 12.27 7.02
CA GLY A 192 -19.63 13.20 5.92
C GLY A 192 -20.96 13.93 6.03
N ARG A 193 -21.66 13.80 7.17
CA ARG A 193 -22.86 14.55 7.53
C ARG A 193 -22.64 15.47 8.74
N LEU A 194 -21.44 15.46 9.34
CA LEU A 194 -21.10 16.35 10.43
C LEU A 194 -20.87 17.76 9.88
N ASP A 195 -21.49 18.76 10.50
CA ASP A 195 -21.12 20.15 10.27
C ASP A 195 -19.87 20.48 11.11
N LEU A 196 -18.71 20.45 10.45
CA LEU A 196 -17.43 20.76 11.08
C LEU A 196 -17.08 22.25 11.01
N SER A 197 -17.84 23.04 10.23
CA SER A 197 -17.54 24.46 10.00
C SER A 197 -17.81 25.33 11.25
N GLY A 198 -18.74 24.88 12.09
CA GLY A 198 -19.09 25.50 13.35
C GLY A 198 -18.06 25.28 14.47
N ILE A 199 -17.22 24.25 14.37
CA ILE A 199 -16.29 23.89 15.46
C ILE A 199 -15.24 24.99 15.65
N LYS A 200 -15.14 25.51 16.87
CA LYS A 200 -14.18 26.56 17.24
C LYS A 200 -12.98 26.06 18.05
N VAL A 201 -13.05 24.84 18.58
CA VAL A 201 -11.97 24.23 19.34
C VAL A 201 -10.77 23.97 18.41
N PRO A 202 -9.60 24.60 18.66
CA PRO A 202 -8.40 24.34 17.88
C PRO A 202 -8.07 22.85 17.90
N THR A 203 -7.88 22.26 16.72
CA THR A 203 -7.69 20.82 16.57
C THR A 203 -6.44 20.51 15.76
N LEU A 204 -5.55 19.67 16.26
CA LEU A 204 -4.43 19.14 15.51
C LEU A 204 -4.80 17.75 14.98
N VAL A 205 -4.72 17.53 13.67
CA VAL A 205 -4.92 16.20 13.06
C VAL A 205 -3.59 15.68 12.54
N LEU A 206 -3.19 14.50 13.00
CA LEU A 206 -1.95 13.82 12.63
C LEU A 206 -2.27 12.45 12.02
N ALA A 207 -1.81 12.20 10.80
CA ALA A 207 -1.98 10.89 10.16
C ALA A 207 -0.80 10.53 9.25
N GLY A 208 -0.70 9.24 8.91
CA GLY A 208 0.25 8.73 7.94
C GLY A 208 -0.13 9.06 6.51
N VAL A 209 0.85 9.36 5.64
CA VAL A 209 0.59 9.52 4.19
C VAL A 209 0.01 8.23 3.57
N ASP A 210 0.46 7.08 4.08
CA ASP A 210 0.02 5.75 3.66
C ASP A 210 -1.10 5.15 4.52
N ASP A 211 -1.67 5.93 5.47
CA ASP A 211 -2.78 5.47 6.28
C ASP A 211 -4.11 5.55 5.50
N GLU A 212 -4.73 4.39 5.32
CA GLU A 212 -6.01 4.25 4.64
C GLU A 212 -7.19 4.76 5.48
N SER A 213 -6.99 5.14 6.74
CA SER A 213 -8.01 5.83 7.54
C SER A 213 -8.27 7.26 7.03
N LEU A 214 -7.21 8.00 6.70
CA LEU A 214 -7.22 9.38 6.21
C LEU A 214 -6.30 9.56 5.01
N THR A 215 -6.78 9.21 3.82
CA THR A 215 -6.01 9.42 2.58
C THR A 215 -5.77 10.91 2.32
N PRO A 216 -4.73 11.28 1.54
CA PRO A 216 -4.45 12.68 1.20
C PRO A 216 -5.65 13.49 0.72
N MET A 217 -6.47 12.92 -0.17
CA MET A 217 -7.71 13.55 -0.63
C MET A 217 -8.69 13.83 0.53
N ARG A 218 -8.86 12.89 1.46
CA ARG A 218 -9.77 13.05 2.61
C ARG A 218 -9.20 13.99 3.67
N ALA A 219 -7.88 14.00 3.86
CA ALA A 219 -7.19 14.95 4.71
C ALA A 219 -7.41 16.39 4.23
N THR A 220 -7.22 16.65 2.93
CA THR A 220 -7.51 17.95 2.31
C THR A 220 -8.98 18.34 2.45
N ALA A 221 -9.89 17.37 2.32
CA ALA A 221 -11.32 17.64 2.51
C ALA A 221 -11.67 17.95 3.97
N LEU A 222 -11.04 17.30 4.94
CA LEU A 222 -11.21 17.57 6.37
C LEU A 222 -10.68 18.97 6.72
N ASP A 223 -9.51 19.31 6.21
CA ASP A 223 -8.87 20.63 6.40
C ASP A 223 -9.78 21.76 5.88
N ARG A 224 -10.41 21.56 4.71
CA ARG A 224 -11.40 22.51 4.17
C ARG A 224 -12.70 22.56 4.96
N ALA A 225 -13.17 21.41 5.47
CA ALA A 225 -14.46 21.33 6.17
C ALA A 225 -14.40 21.86 7.60
N MET A 226 -13.22 21.83 8.24
CA MET A 226 -13.03 22.21 9.64
C MET A 226 -11.95 23.31 9.76
N PRO A 227 -12.31 24.60 9.67
CA PRO A 227 -11.34 25.70 9.71
C PRO A 227 -10.50 25.78 11.00
N ALA A 228 -11.01 25.21 12.11
CA ALA A 228 -10.28 25.14 13.38
C ALA A 228 -9.25 23.98 13.42
N ALA A 229 -9.21 23.12 12.40
CA ALA A 229 -8.25 22.04 12.30
C ALA A 229 -6.95 22.48 11.62
N THR A 230 -5.83 21.93 12.08
CA THR A 230 -4.56 21.90 11.36
C THR A 230 -4.28 20.46 10.99
N VAL A 231 -4.45 20.10 9.72
CA VAL A 231 -4.26 18.72 9.24
C VAL A 231 -2.84 18.50 8.73
N ARG A 232 -2.15 17.49 9.27
CA ARG A 232 -0.76 17.17 8.91
C ARG A 232 -0.61 15.70 8.60
N LEU A 233 -0.22 15.42 7.37
CA LEU A 233 0.23 14.09 6.96
C LEU A 233 1.75 13.99 7.12
N ARG A 234 2.20 12.86 7.66
CA ARG A 234 3.63 12.55 7.88
C ARG A 234 3.97 11.21 7.25
N GLY A 235 5.10 11.14 6.54
CA GLY A 235 5.58 9.88 5.97
C GLY A 235 5.99 8.85 7.05
N VAL A 236 6.42 9.34 8.23
CA VAL A 236 6.85 8.49 9.36
C VAL A 236 5.70 7.88 10.15
N TYR A 237 4.47 8.38 10.02
CA TYR A 237 3.33 7.91 10.81
C TYR A 237 2.64 6.71 10.15
N GLY A 238 2.42 5.66 10.92
CA GLY A 238 1.47 4.59 10.59
C GLY A 238 0.10 4.81 11.24
N HIS A 239 -0.80 3.83 11.14
CA HIS A 239 -2.15 3.92 11.75
C HIS A 239 -2.11 4.02 13.29
N PHE A 240 -1.16 3.32 13.92
CA PHE A 240 -0.94 3.33 15.36
C PHE A 240 0.21 4.27 15.76
N CYS A 241 0.35 5.41 15.08
CA CYS A 241 1.45 6.37 15.32
C CYS A 241 1.57 6.84 16.78
N HIS A 242 0.46 6.88 17.52
CA HIS A 242 0.45 7.19 18.95
C HIS A 242 1.15 6.13 19.83
N VAL A 243 1.44 4.94 19.30
CA VAL A 243 2.25 3.89 19.93
C VAL A 243 3.62 3.80 19.26
N THR A 244 3.63 3.54 17.95
CA THR A 244 4.88 3.22 17.22
C THR A 244 5.77 4.43 16.99
N GLN A 245 5.21 5.63 17.03
CA GLN A 245 5.90 6.92 16.91
C GLN A 245 5.47 7.85 18.06
N ALA A 246 5.31 7.28 19.26
CA ALA A 246 4.74 7.99 20.42
C ALA A 246 5.54 9.25 20.78
N ARG A 247 6.87 9.21 20.67
CA ARG A 247 7.74 10.36 20.95
C ARG A 247 7.51 11.50 19.96
N GLU A 248 7.49 11.18 18.66
CA GLU A 248 7.30 12.14 17.59
C GLU A 248 5.90 12.76 17.66
N LEU A 249 4.87 11.94 17.88
CA LEU A 249 3.50 12.41 18.04
C LEU A 249 3.35 13.28 19.29
N ALA A 250 3.93 12.88 20.42
CA ALA A 250 3.93 13.67 21.65
C ALA A 250 4.64 15.02 21.46
N GLY A 251 5.73 15.07 20.70
CA GLY A 251 6.44 16.31 20.39
C GLY A 251 5.57 17.29 19.60
N GLU A 252 4.90 16.83 18.53
CA GLU A 252 3.98 17.68 17.76
C GLU A 252 2.75 18.11 18.60
N ALA A 253 2.21 17.19 19.40
CA ALA A 253 1.09 17.46 20.28
C ALA A 253 1.44 18.47 21.38
N ASP A 254 2.58 18.34 22.06
CA ASP A 254 3.01 19.25 23.13
C ASP A 254 3.24 20.67 22.60
N VAL A 255 3.89 20.82 21.44
CA VAL A 255 4.08 22.12 20.79
C VAL A 255 2.74 22.80 20.51
N PHE A 256 1.78 22.04 19.96
CA PHE A 256 0.45 22.55 19.68
C PHE A 256 -0.32 22.90 20.97
N LEU A 257 -0.37 21.98 21.93
CA LEU A 257 -1.10 22.14 23.18
C LEU A 257 -0.57 23.31 24.01
N ARG A 258 0.75 23.47 24.16
CA ARG A 258 1.33 24.62 24.86
C ARG A 258 0.95 25.94 24.19
N ARG A 259 1.00 25.99 22.86
CA ARG A 259 0.63 27.20 22.11
C ARG A 259 -0.82 27.59 22.33
N ILE A 260 -1.74 26.63 22.27
CA ILE A 260 -3.18 26.90 22.39
C ILE A 260 -3.58 27.16 23.85
N LEU A 261 -3.11 26.35 24.80
CA LEU A 261 -3.51 26.43 26.19
C LEU A 261 -2.83 27.58 26.97
N SER A 262 -1.73 28.14 26.45
CA SER A 262 -1.06 29.31 27.06
C SER A 262 -1.53 30.65 26.49
N ALA A 263 -2.36 30.66 25.44
CA ALA A 263 -2.88 31.89 24.86
C ALA A 263 -4.02 32.46 25.75
N PRO A 264 -4.03 33.77 26.08
CA PRO A 264 -5.17 34.37 26.77
C PRO A 264 -6.43 34.25 25.89
N PRO A 265 -7.63 34.07 26.48
CA PRO A 265 -8.86 33.92 25.71
C PRO A 265 -9.07 35.15 24.84
N VAL A 266 -9.13 34.97 23.53
CA VAL A 266 -9.46 36.04 22.59
C VAL A 266 -10.94 36.36 22.76
N THR A 267 -11.24 37.42 23.50
CA THR A 267 -12.56 38.07 23.46
C THR A 267 -12.81 38.55 22.03
N ALA A 268 -13.84 37.98 21.40
CA ALA A 268 -14.36 38.48 20.13
C ALA A 268 -14.97 39.87 20.35
N THR A 269 -14.18 40.93 20.17
CA THR A 269 -14.72 42.26 19.88
C THR A 269 -14.96 42.33 18.38
N ALA A 270 -16.22 42.57 18.01
CA ALA A 270 -16.62 42.90 16.65
C ALA A 270 -15.82 44.13 16.19
N THR A 271 -14.95 43.94 15.21
CA THR A 271 -14.38 45.01 14.41
C THR A 271 -14.94 44.85 13.00
N GLU A 272 -15.65 45.88 12.55
CA GLU A 272 -16.20 46.01 11.19
C GLU A 272 -15.11 45.81 10.13
N PRO A 273 -15.45 45.24 8.95
CA PRO A 273 -14.49 45.06 7.88
C PRO A 273 -14.13 46.42 7.27
N ALA A 274 -12.85 46.77 7.33
CA ALA A 274 -12.29 47.89 6.59
C ALA A 274 -12.46 47.64 5.07
N SER A 275 -13.07 48.62 4.41
CA SER A 275 -13.21 48.73 2.96
C SER A 275 -11.85 48.73 2.26
N VAL A 276 -11.65 47.80 1.32
CA VAL A 276 -10.56 47.83 0.36
C VAL A 276 -11.00 48.67 -0.84
N PRO A 277 -10.19 49.61 -1.37
CA PRO A 277 -10.57 50.39 -2.54
C PRO A 277 -10.53 49.53 -3.80
N VAL A 278 -11.59 49.65 -4.58
CA VAL A 278 -11.75 49.09 -5.92
C VAL A 278 -10.74 49.78 -6.85
N SER A 279 -9.87 48.99 -7.48
CA SER A 279 -9.01 49.42 -8.58
C SER A 279 -9.58 48.85 -9.88
N ASP A 280 -9.72 49.74 -10.85
CA ASP A 280 -10.40 49.58 -12.13
C ASP A 280 -9.90 48.40 -12.97
N TYR A 281 -10.83 47.53 -13.38
CA TYR A 281 -10.67 46.63 -14.52
C TYR A 281 -11.41 47.24 -15.71
N ALA A 282 -10.67 47.74 -16.68
CA ALA A 282 -11.19 48.13 -17.99
C ALA A 282 -11.54 46.87 -18.82
N PRO A 283 -12.55 46.93 -19.71
CA PRO A 283 -13.14 45.75 -20.34
C PRO A 283 -12.29 45.23 -21.51
N ALA A 284 -12.36 43.91 -21.71
CA ALA A 284 -11.82 43.23 -22.89
C ALA A 284 -12.57 43.65 -24.17
N PRO A 285 -11.88 43.81 -25.32
CA PRO A 285 -12.54 44.11 -26.58
C PRO A 285 -13.13 42.85 -27.23
N GLU A 286 -14.30 43.05 -27.84
CA GLU A 286 -15.03 42.12 -28.69
C GLU A 286 -14.21 41.68 -29.91
N SER A 287 -14.39 40.42 -30.32
CA SER A 287 -13.79 39.83 -31.51
C SER A 287 -14.82 39.75 -32.65
N PRO A 288 -14.51 40.20 -33.89
CA PRO A 288 -15.34 39.92 -35.05
C PRO A 288 -14.70 38.91 -36.01
N HIS A 289 -15.56 38.03 -36.52
CA HIS A 289 -15.56 37.37 -37.84
C HIS A 289 -14.54 36.26 -38.18
N ALA A 290 -15.11 35.14 -38.63
CA ALA A 290 -14.50 34.10 -39.44
C ALA A 290 -14.06 34.62 -40.83
N PRO A 291 -13.19 33.89 -41.56
CA PRO A 291 -13.72 33.08 -42.67
C PRO A 291 -13.00 31.74 -42.94
N GLU A 292 -13.52 31.09 -43.98
CA GLU A 292 -13.43 29.74 -44.53
C GLU A 292 -12.06 29.12 -44.93
N PHE A 293 -12.13 27.77 -45.04
CA PHE A 293 -11.33 26.79 -45.76
C PHE A 293 -10.37 27.25 -46.89
N ALA A 294 -9.12 26.75 -46.86
CA ALA A 294 -8.44 26.18 -48.03
C ALA A 294 -7.17 25.37 -47.68
N ALA A 295 -7.12 24.14 -48.21
CA ALA A 295 -6.01 23.30 -48.70
C ALA A 295 -4.64 23.23 -47.97
N ALA A 296 -4.21 21.99 -47.73
CA ALA A 296 -2.88 21.56 -47.30
C ALA A 296 -1.78 21.78 -48.37
N PRO A 297 -0.50 21.89 -47.95
CA PRO A 297 0.63 21.57 -48.81
C PRO A 297 1.48 20.39 -48.27
N ALA A 298 2.19 19.80 -49.22
CA ALA A 298 2.87 18.50 -49.23
C ALA A 298 4.11 18.37 -48.34
N LEU A 299 4.43 17.11 -48.02
CA LEU A 299 5.70 16.64 -47.47
C LEU A 299 6.90 16.96 -48.38
N ALA A 300 8.03 17.29 -47.76
CA ALA A 300 9.37 17.27 -48.34
C ALA A 300 10.37 16.67 -47.32
N PRO A 301 11.50 16.09 -47.76
CA PRO A 301 11.98 14.79 -47.28
C PRO A 301 13.03 14.84 -46.17
N ALA A 302 13.27 13.66 -45.58
CA ALA A 302 14.26 13.40 -44.53
C ALA A 302 15.72 13.65 -44.99
N PRO A 303 16.63 14.05 -44.08
CA PRO A 303 18.06 14.00 -44.35
C PRO A 303 18.67 12.66 -43.94
N GLU A 304 19.71 12.30 -44.68
CA GLU A 304 20.39 11.01 -44.78
C GLU A 304 21.30 10.64 -43.58
N CYS A 305 21.51 9.33 -43.43
CA CYS A 305 22.54 8.68 -42.60
C CYS A 305 23.98 9.01 -43.05
N VAL A 306 24.85 9.35 -42.10
CA VAL A 306 26.33 9.15 -42.16
C VAL A 306 26.86 9.02 -40.71
N PRO A 307 27.97 8.31 -40.42
CA PRO A 307 28.09 7.34 -39.33
C PRO A 307 28.94 7.81 -38.13
N ASP A 308 28.95 6.99 -37.07
CA ASP A 308 29.79 7.11 -35.87
C ASP A 308 31.27 7.42 -36.15
N PRO A 309 31.92 8.22 -35.29
CA PRO A 309 33.34 8.09 -35.00
C PRO A 309 33.58 7.51 -33.60
N ILE A 310 34.22 6.35 -33.62
CA ILE A 310 34.92 5.68 -32.52
C ILE A 310 36.03 6.59 -31.96
N CYS A 311 36.13 6.63 -30.62
CA CYS A 311 37.26 6.98 -29.75
C CYS A 311 38.21 8.13 -30.13
N ALA A 312 38.20 9.17 -29.28
CA ALA A 312 39.41 9.84 -28.80
C ALA A 312 39.23 10.26 -27.33
N PRO A 313 40.30 10.23 -26.50
CA PRO A 313 40.19 10.24 -25.04
C PRO A 313 39.97 11.67 -24.52
N ALA A 314 39.02 11.85 -23.60
CA ALA A 314 38.92 13.07 -22.83
C ALA A 314 39.95 13.03 -21.69
N SER A 315 40.95 13.89 -21.80
CA SER A 315 41.91 14.23 -20.76
C SER A 315 41.28 15.06 -19.64
N ASP A 316 41.66 14.72 -18.41
CA ASP A 316 41.78 15.58 -17.22
C ASP A 316 40.61 16.51 -16.88
N PHE A 317 39.66 15.95 -16.13
CA PHE A 317 38.98 16.66 -15.05
C PHE A 317 39.16 15.86 -13.76
N GLU A 318 40.14 16.27 -12.95
CA GLU A 318 40.12 16.00 -11.52
C GLU A 318 38.98 16.83 -10.92
N GLU A 319 37.79 16.24 -10.80
CA GLU A 319 36.79 16.67 -9.84
C GLU A 319 36.78 15.67 -8.68
N GLU A 320 36.98 16.18 -7.46
CA GLU A 320 36.81 15.45 -6.21
C GLU A 320 35.41 14.82 -6.17
N GLY A 321 35.32 13.56 -6.61
CA GLY A 321 34.08 12.81 -6.72
C GLY A 321 33.50 12.53 -5.33
N THR A 322 32.53 13.33 -4.93
CA THR A 322 31.59 12.96 -3.88
C THR A 322 31.01 11.59 -4.26
N VAL A 323 31.31 10.54 -3.50
CA VAL A 323 30.80 9.19 -3.79
C VAL A 323 29.27 9.24 -3.76
N THR A 324 28.63 9.22 -4.94
CA THR A 324 27.18 9.14 -5.02
C THR A 324 26.74 7.82 -4.42
N LYS A 325 26.02 7.91 -3.29
CA LYS A 325 25.43 6.74 -2.65
C LYS A 325 24.40 6.13 -3.59
N LEU A 326 24.47 4.82 -3.87
CA LEU A 326 23.51 4.14 -4.75
C LEU A 326 22.05 4.37 -4.31
N LEU A 327 21.81 4.32 -3.00
CA LEU A 327 20.50 4.56 -2.39
C LEU A 327 20.48 5.95 -1.72
N ASP A 328 20.31 6.97 -2.55
CA ASP A 328 20.28 8.39 -2.20
C ASP A 328 18.87 8.92 -1.86
N GLY A 329 17.82 8.14 -2.13
CA GLY A 329 16.43 8.55 -1.97
C GLY A 329 15.95 9.56 -3.03
N ALA A 330 16.78 9.91 -4.02
CA ALA A 330 16.39 10.80 -5.10
C ALA A 330 15.51 10.03 -6.12
N PRO A 331 14.40 10.63 -6.58
CA PRO A 331 13.54 9.98 -7.54
C PRO A 331 14.18 9.92 -8.93
N THR A 332 14.04 8.79 -9.61
CA THR A 332 14.26 8.66 -11.06
C THR A 332 12.90 8.59 -11.75
N THR A 333 12.75 9.28 -12.87
CA THR A 333 11.54 9.22 -13.68
C THR A 333 11.86 8.64 -15.07
N TYR A 334 11.24 7.52 -15.38
CA TYR A 334 11.27 6.90 -16.70
C TYR A 334 9.93 7.12 -17.40
N VAL A 335 9.97 7.46 -18.70
CA VAL A 335 8.76 7.62 -19.51
C VAL A 335 8.74 6.52 -20.56
N GLY A 336 7.79 5.60 -20.43
CA GLY A 336 7.65 4.46 -21.31
C GLY A 336 6.27 4.36 -21.93
N MET A 337 6.12 3.44 -22.86
CA MET A 337 4.83 3.01 -23.39
C MET A 337 4.67 1.51 -23.18
N PRO A 338 3.44 1.01 -22.97
CA PRO A 338 3.19 -0.41 -22.96
C PRO A 338 3.62 -1.02 -24.30
N ARG A 339 4.13 -2.25 -24.28
CA ARG A 339 4.43 -2.94 -25.54
C ARG A 339 3.12 -3.37 -26.18
N TYR A 340 3.05 -3.28 -27.50
CA TYR A 340 1.87 -3.66 -28.30
C TYR A 340 1.43 -5.12 -28.04
N GLU A 341 2.39 -6.01 -27.75
CA GLU A 341 2.16 -7.40 -27.29
C GLU A 341 1.14 -7.49 -26.14
N GLY A 342 1.05 -6.48 -25.28
CA GLY A 342 0.21 -6.51 -24.09
C GLY A 342 -1.28 -6.35 -24.35
N ALA A 343 -1.67 -5.92 -25.55
CA ALA A 343 -3.07 -5.71 -25.92
C ALA A 343 -3.74 -7.05 -26.31
N ASN A 344 -3.73 -8.02 -25.37
CA ASN A 344 -4.20 -9.39 -25.60
C ASN A 344 -5.71 -9.45 -25.93
N ILE A 345 -6.52 -8.62 -25.25
CA ILE A 345 -7.97 -8.56 -25.44
C ILE A 345 -8.39 -7.08 -25.51
N ARG A 346 -8.91 -6.67 -26.67
CA ARG A 346 -9.26 -5.28 -26.99
C ARG A 346 -8.03 -4.36 -26.93
N THR A 347 -8.14 -3.19 -26.31
CA THR A 347 -7.06 -2.20 -26.20
C THR A 347 -6.42 -2.18 -24.80
N TRP A 348 -6.82 -3.10 -23.92
CA TRP A 348 -6.37 -3.14 -22.54
C TRP A 348 -5.09 -3.94 -22.43
N ILE A 349 -4.17 -3.43 -21.61
CA ILE A 349 -2.85 -4.04 -21.44
C ILE A 349 -2.87 -5.06 -20.30
N GLY A 350 -2.36 -6.26 -20.60
CA GLY A 350 -2.14 -7.34 -19.64
C GLY A 350 -1.13 -6.97 -18.54
N PHE A 351 -1.31 -7.56 -17.36
CA PHE A 351 -0.62 -7.13 -16.15
C PHE A 351 0.92 -7.23 -16.25
N LYS A 352 1.46 -8.19 -17.02
CA LYS A 352 2.91 -8.36 -17.20
C LYS A 352 3.60 -7.10 -17.71
N HIS A 353 2.94 -6.30 -18.54
CA HIS A 353 3.53 -5.10 -19.12
C HIS A 353 3.65 -3.94 -18.12
N PHE A 354 2.83 -3.94 -17.05
CA PHE A 354 3.05 -3.03 -15.93
C PHE A 354 4.37 -3.38 -15.22
N MET A 355 4.66 -4.67 -15.06
CA MET A 355 5.91 -5.15 -14.47
C MET A 355 7.11 -4.84 -15.37
N TYR A 356 6.95 -4.92 -16.69
CA TYR A 356 8.02 -4.55 -17.63
C TYR A 356 8.35 -3.05 -17.54
N LEU A 357 7.34 -2.19 -17.50
CA LEU A 357 7.56 -0.76 -17.30
C LEU A 357 8.22 -0.47 -15.95
N ALA A 358 7.89 -1.27 -14.92
CA ALA A 358 8.52 -1.17 -13.61
C ALA A 358 10.00 -1.58 -13.63
N GLU A 359 10.32 -2.66 -14.34
CA GLU A 359 11.68 -3.15 -14.55
C GLU A 359 12.52 -2.12 -15.31
N GLU A 360 12.03 -1.56 -16.42
CA GLU A 360 12.73 -0.53 -17.20
C GLU A 360 13.02 0.72 -16.35
N ALA A 361 12.09 1.14 -15.50
CA ALA A 361 12.29 2.30 -14.62
C ALA A 361 13.36 2.05 -13.55
N VAL A 362 13.50 0.81 -13.06
CA VAL A 362 14.60 0.43 -12.16
C VAL A 362 15.91 0.41 -12.93
N LEU A 363 15.94 -0.12 -14.15
CA LEU A 363 17.16 -0.07 -14.98
C LEU A 363 17.60 1.38 -15.27
N GLU A 364 16.66 2.30 -15.48
CA GLU A 364 16.94 3.74 -15.60
C GLU A 364 17.55 4.30 -14.32
N TYR A 365 17.05 3.94 -13.14
CA TYR A 365 17.58 4.39 -11.86
C TYR A 365 19.08 4.10 -11.72
N PHE A 366 19.51 2.91 -12.11
CA PHE A 366 20.92 2.51 -12.09
C PHE A 366 21.74 3.22 -13.18
N ARG A 367 21.15 3.42 -14.37
CA ARG A 367 21.79 4.14 -15.48
C ARG A 367 22.08 5.61 -15.13
N GLU A 368 21.12 6.33 -14.54
CA GLU A 368 21.30 7.72 -14.10
C GLU A 368 22.40 7.87 -13.05
N ARG A 369 22.74 6.80 -12.34
CA ARG A 369 23.79 6.75 -11.31
C ARG A 369 25.12 6.23 -11.85
N GLY A 370 25.27 6.13 -13.18
CA GLY A 370 26.51 5.73 -13.84
C GLY A 370 26.86 4.25 -13.73
N VAL A 371 25.91 3.40 -13.32
CA VAL A 371 26.10 1.96 -13.11
C VAL A 371 25.03 1.18 -13.86
N GLY A 372 24.93 1.36 -15.18
CA GLY A 372 23.98 0.63 -16.01
C GLY A 372 24.23 -0.88 -16.02
N ALA A 373 23.19 -1.69 -16.28
CA ALA A 373 23.29 -3.15 -16.25
C ALA A 373 24.41 -3.73 -17.13
N ARG A 374 24.64 -3.15 -18.32
CA ARG A 374 25.75 -3.53 -19.20
C ARG A 374 27.11 -3.27 -18.55
N ASP A 375 27.28 -2.11 -17.93
CA ASP A 375 28.54 -1.72 -17.30
C ASP A 375 28.81 -2.59 -16.06
N MET A 376 27.78 -2.85 -15.26
CA MET A 376 27.86 -3.77 -14.13
C MET A 376 28.31 -5.17 -14.55
N TYR A 377 27.75 -5.69 -15.63
CA TYR A 377 28.13 -7.00 -16.16
C TYR A 377 29.58 -7.01 -16.67
N HIS A 378 29.92 -6.14 -17.62
CA HIS A 378 31.24 -6.21 -18.28
C HIS A 378 32.40 -5.74 -17.40
N ARG A 379 32.21 -4.68 -16.61
CA ARG A 379 33.30 -4.09 -15.82
C ARG A 379 33.46 -4.79 -14.48
N TYR A 380 32.36 -5.14 -13.82
CA TYR A 380 32.38 -5.60 -12.42
C TYR A 380 31.95 -7.05 -12.23
N GLY A 381 31.47 -7.74 -13.27
CA GLY A 381 31.03 -9.13 -13.15
C GLY A 381 29.73 -9.29 -12.36
N LEU A 382 28.82 -8.33 -12.48
CA LEU A 382 27.58 -8.30 -11.72
C LEU A 382 26.36 -8.33 -12.65
N GLY A 383 25.47 -9.30 -12.41
CA GLY A 383 24.12 -9.33 -12.95
C GLY A 383 23.17 -8.53 -12.06
N LEU A 384 22.32 -7.69 -12.65
CA LEU A 384 21.25 -7.00 -11.93
C LEU A 384 20.01 -7.88 -11.90
N GLU A 385 19.59 -8.27 -10.70
CA GLU A 385 18.45 -9.18 -10.49
C GLU A 385 17.33 -8.51 -9.70
N ILE A 386 16.12 -8.47 -10.25
CA ILE A 386 14.91 -8.15 -9.47
C ILE A 386 14.47 -9.43 -8.76
N VAL A 387 14.73 -9.49 -7.46
CA VAL A 387 14.50 -10.69 -6.61
C VAL A 387 13.18 -10.65 -5.86
N ASP A 388 12.54 -9.48 -5.74
CA ASP A 388 11.18 -9.34 -5.22
C ASP A 388 10.48 -8.21 -5.97
N SER A 389 9.23 -8.44 -6.32
CA SER A 389 8.36 -7.42 -6.90
C SER A 389 6.95 -7.62 -6.35
N SER A 390 6.39 -6.63 -5.68
CA SER A 390 5.05 -6.69 -5.10
C SER A 390 4.28 -5.45 -5.52
N VAL A 391 3.19 -5.64 -6.27
CA VAL A 391 2.48 -4.53 -6.94
C VAL A 391 0.97 -4.57 -6.70
N GLN A 392 0.37 -3.38 -6.75
CA GLN A 392 -1.07 -3.16 -6.83
C GLN A 392 -1.38 -2.44 -8.14
N LEU A 393 -2.45 -2.87 -8.81
CA LEU A 393 -2.88 -2.38 -10.11
C LEU A 393 -4.26 -1.74 -9.98
N PRO A 394 -4.36 -0.49 -9.48
CA PRO A 394 -5.63 0.16 -9.18
C PRO A 394 -6.43 0.61 -10.41
N ALA A 395 -5.80 0.69 -11.58
CA ALA A 395 -6.44 1.18 -12.80
C ALA A 395 -5.90 0.47 -14.05
N THR A 396 -6.69 0.48 -15.11
CA THR A 396 -6.34 -0.10 -16.40
C THR A 396 -5.33 0.75 -17.15
N LEU A 397 -4.55 0.07 -17.98
CA LEU A 397 -3.60 0.66 -18.92
C LEU A 397 -4.07 0.33 -20.34
N PHE A 398 -4.00 1.29 -21.25
CA PHE A 398 -4.34 1.13 -22.66
C PHE A 398 -3.09 1.15 -23.53
N VAL A 399 -3.20 0.57 -24.72
CA VAL A 399 -2.08 0.37 -25.64
C VAL A 399 -1.32 1.65 -26.00
N ASP A 400 -2.01 2.78 -26.14
CA ASP A 400 -1.41 4.06 -26.53
C ASP A 400 -1.04 4.94 -25.33
N ASP A 401 -1.07 4.39 -24.10
CA ASP A 401 -0.76 5.17 -22.92
C ASP A 401 0.71 5.57 -22.87
N ARG A 402 0.93 6.86 -22.61
CA ARG A 402 2.22 7.33 -22.13
C ARG A 402 2.29 7.17 -20.61
N VAL A 403 3.24 6.36 -20.16
CA VAL A 403 3.39 5.98 -18.75
C VAL A 403 4.58 6.69 -18.14
N TYR A 404 4.34 7.38 -17.03
CA TYR A 404 5.36 8.01 -16.21
C TYR A 404 5.63 7.10 -15.01
N ALA A 405 6.84 6.55 -14.95
CA ALA A 405 7.29 5.65 -13.91
C ALA A 405 8.25 6.38 -12.97
N THR A 406 7.89 6.52 -11.71
CA THR A 406 8.76 7.12 -10.69
C THR A 406 9.29 6.06 -9.74
N VAL A 407 10.61 5.97 -9.63
CA VAL A 407 11.34 5.04 -8.75
C VAL A 407 12.07 5.82 -7.68
N VAL A 408 11.93 5.38 -6.43
CA VAL A 408 12.62 5.95 -5.27
C VAL A 408 13.24 4.82 -4.46
N SER A 409 14.52 4.93 -4.11
CA SER A 409 15.17 3.98 -3.22
C SER A 409 14.69 4.15 -1.77
N ALA A 410 14.57 3.04 -1.05
CA ALA A 410 14.21 3.02 0.36
C ALA A 410 15.39 2.60 1.24
N THR A 411 15.21 2.64 2.56
CA THR A 411 16.24 2.17 3.50
C THR A 411 16.46 0.66 3.35
N PRO A 412 17.70 0.21 3.04
CA PRO A 412 17.99 -1.21 2.90
C PRO A 412 17.92 -1.91 4.26
N LYS A 413 17.53 -3.19 4.22
CA LYS A 413 17.72 -4.12 5.34
C LYS A 413 18.95 -4.97 5.04
N PRO A 414 19.74 -5.36 6.07
CA PRO A 414 20.91 -6.21 5.86
C PRO A 414 20.55 -7.45 5.04
N ASP A 415 21.35 -7.75 4.02
CA ASP A 415 21.31 -8.97 3.22
C ASP A 415 19.96 -9.24 2.51
N GLN A 416 19.17 -8.21 2.19
CA GLN A 416 17.86 -8.34 1.51
C GLN A 416 17.78 -7.60 0.16
N GLY A 417 18.93 -7.22 -0.40
CA GLY A 417 19.00 -6.40 -1.60
C GLY A 417 18.56 -4.94 -1.42
N ALA A 418 18.78 -4.16 -2.47
CA ALA A 418 18.41 -2.75 -2.57
C ALA A 418 16.88 -2.60 -2.75
N PRO A 419 16.16 -1.93 -1.84
CA PRO A 419 14.72 -1.76 -1.95
C PRO A 419 14.33 -0.50 -2.72
N PHE A 420 13.28 -0.63 -3.52
CA PHE A 420 12.70 0.44 -4.33
C PHE A 420 11.19 0.52 -4.14
N THR A 421 10.66 1.74 -4.10
CA THR A 421 9.23 1.99 -4.30
C THR A 421 9.03 2.50 -5.71
N ILE A 422 7.99 2.02 -6.38
CA ILE A 422 7.63 2.44 -7.73
C ILE A 422 6.18 2.87 -7.82
N THR A 423 5.94 3.94 -8.58
CA THR A 423 4.60 4.38 -8.97
C THR A 423 4.56 4.57 -10.48
N LEU A 424 3.56 4.00 -11.15
CA LEU A 424 3.25 4.30 -12.54
C LEU A 424 2.01 5.17 -12.62
N THR A 425 2.08 6.24 -13.40
CA THR A 425 0.95 7.13 -13.67
C THR A 425 0.76 7.35 -15.17
N VAL A 426 -0.49 7.58 -15.58
CA VAL A 426 -0.86 8.03 -16.93
C VAL A 426 -1.69 9.29 -16.83
N GLU A 427 -1.71 10.10 -17.88
CA GLU A 427 -2.57 11.29 -17.94
C GLU A 427 -3.95 10.93 -18.52
N ARG A 428 -5.03 11.34 -17.83
CA ARG A 428 -6.41 11.18 -18.26
C ARG A 428 -7.20 12.45 -18.00
N GLY A 429 -7.73 13.08 -19.05
CA GLY A 429 -8.55 14.28 -18.89
C GLY A 429 -7.83 15.42 -18.14
N GLY A 430 -6.50 15.52 -18.28
CA GLY A 430 -5.67 16.49 -17.56
C GLY A 430 -5.29 16.11 -16.12
N GLU A 431 -5.69 14.92 -15.64
CA GLU A 431 -5.34 14.41 -14.31
C GLU A 431 -4.34 13.25 -14.39
N ALA A 432 -3.41 13.20 -13.43
CA ALA A 432 -2.50 12.07 -13.27
C ALA A 432 -3.19 10.92 -12.54
N VAL A 433 -3.44 9.82 -13.24
CA VAL A 433 -4.06 8.60 -12.70
C VAL A 433 -2.98 7.58 -12.39
N THR A 434 -2.89 7.16 -11.13
CA THR A 434 -2.00 6.05 -10.74
C THR A 434 -2.54 4.72 -11.27
N VAL A 435 -1.72 3.99 -12.02
CA VAL A 435 -2.05 2.68 -12.60
C VAL A 435 -1.27 1.54 -11.97
N LEU A 436 -0.14 1.82 -11.30
CA LEU A 436 0.58 0.86 -10.46
C LEU A 436 1.18 1.54 -9.23
N LYS A 437 1.13 0.86 -8.09
CA LYS A 437 1.98 1.12 -6.92
C LYS A 437 2.70 -0.16 -6.54
N GLY A 438 4.01 -0.08 -6.33
CA GLY A 438 4.81 -1.28 -6.11
C GLY A 438 6.00 -1.07 -5.20
N LYS A 439 6.52 -2.21 -4.73
CA LYS A 439 7.81 -2.32 -4.06
C LYS A 439 8.63 -3.38 -4.77
N LEU A 440 9.85 -3.05 -5.15
CA LEU A 440 10.80 -3.96 -5.77
C LEU A 440 12.04 -4.11 -4.89
N ARG A 441 12.75 -5.22 -5.04
CA ARG A 441 14.08 -5.44 -4.48
C ARG A 441 15.03 -5.90 -5.57
N VAL A 442 16.23 -5.33 -5.57
CA VAL A 442 17.30 -5.68 -6.51
C VAL A 442 18.47 -6.27 -5.74
N ALA A 443 19.01 -7.38 -6.23
CA ALA A 443 20.30 -7.90 -5.82
C ALA A 443 21.30 -7.79 -6.98
N LEU A 444 22.58 -7.62 -6.66
CA LEU A 444 23.65 -7.67 -7.65
C LEU A 444 24.33 -9.03 -7.51
N VAL A 445 24.11 -9.92 -8.47
CA VAL A 445 24.57 -11.31 -8.37
C VAL A 445 25.89 -11.47 -9.13
N ALA A 446 26.88 -12.07 -8.49
CA ALA A 446 28.14 -12.40 -9.13
C ALA A 446 27.90 -13.39 -10.29
N VAL A 447 28.44 -13.05 -11.47
CA VAL A 447 28.30 -13.90 -12.67
C VAL A 447 29.34 -15.02 -12.67
N LYS A 448 28.93 -16.21 -13.13
CA LYS A 448 29.75 -17.43 -13.09
C LYS A 448 30.86 -17.48 -14.13
N ASP A 449 30.71 -16.73 -15.23
CA ASP A 449 31.64 -16.77 -16.36
C ASP A 449 32.94 -15.99 -16.13
N GLY A 450 33.08 -15.35 -14.96
CA GLY A 450 34.26 -14.55 -14.63
C GLY A 450 34.36 -13.25 -15.45
N SER A 451 33.25 -12.80 -16.06
CA SER A 451 33.18 -11.44 -16.58
C SER A 451 33.40 -10.42 -15.46
N GLY A 452 33.97 -9.26 -15.80
CA GLY A 452 34.47 -8.27 -14.84
C GLY A 452 35.98 -8.17 -14.83
N THR A 453 36.50 -7.00 -15.20
CA THR A 453 37.94 -6.70 -15.25
C THR A 453 38.37 -5.68 -14.20
N GLU A 454 37.41 -5.07 -13.49
CA GLU A 454 37.61 -4.00 -12.52
C GLU A 454 37.03 -4.40 -11.15
N PRO A 455 37.56 -3.87 -10.05
CA PRO A 455 36.99 -4.08 -8.73
C PRO A 455 35.58 -3.48 -8.62
N VAL A 456 34.70 -4.14 -7.87
CA VAL A 456 33.35 -3.66 -7.60
C VAL A 456 33.39 -2.31 -6.87
N PRO A 457 32.71 -1.26 -7.38
CA PRO A 457 32.63 0.03 -6.70
C PRO A 457 32.03 -0.08 -5.30
N ALA A 458 32.53 0.73 -4.36
CA ALA A 458 32.07 0.73 -2.96
C ALA A 458 30.56 0.99 -2.80
N MET A 459 29.94 1.74 -3.74
CA MET A 459 28.49 1.99 -3.74
C MET A 459 27.65 0.75 -4.06
N LEU A 460 28.22 -0.24 -4.77
CA LEU A 460 27.55 -1.48 -5.19
C LEU A 460 27.82 -2.64 -4.22
N ALA A 461 29.03 -2.68 -3.64
CA ALA A 461 29.50 -3.78 -2.80
C ALA A 461 28.50 -4.26 -1.71
N PRO A 462 27.73 -3.39 -1.02
CA PRO A 462 26.75 -3.82 -0.02
C PRO A 462 25.57 -4.64 -0.56
N PHE A 463 25.37 -4.64 -1.87
CA PHE A 463 24.24 -5.32 -2.53
C PHE A 463 24.70 -6.53 -3.37
N VAL A 464 26.01 -6.82 -3.34
CA VAL A 464 26.58 -7.96 -4.06
C VAL A 464 26.38 -9.24 -3.27
N VAL A 465 25.87 -10.26 -3.95
CA VAL A 465 25.70 -11.62 -3.42
C VAL A 465 26.26 -12.64 -4.40
N PRO A 466 26.77 -13.80 -3.94
CA PRO A 466 27.26 -14.84 -4.84
C PRO A 466 26.14 -15.50 -5.66
N GLU A 467 24.93 -15.58 -5.08
CA GLU A 467 23.73 -16.17 -5.67
C GLU A 467 22.50 -15.61 -4.94
N VAL A 468 21.31 -15.73 -5.56
CA VAL A 468 20.06 -15.24 -4.93
C VAL A 468 19.77 -15.91 -3.59
N ALA A 469 20.11 -17.20 -3.44
CA ALA A 469 19.89 -17.96 -2.21
C ALA A 469 20.67 -17.43 -1.00
N ALA A 470 21.70 -16.62 -1.21
CA ALA A 470 22.47 -15.99 -0.13
C ALA A 470 21.72 -14.83 0.56
N LEU A 471 20.61 -14.35 0.00
CA LEU A 471 19.79 -13.30 0.59
C LEU A 471 19.04 -13.81 1.83
N ALA A 472 19.02 -13.03 2.91
CA ALA A 472 18.37 -13.38 4.17
C ALA A 472 16.83 -13.59 4.04
N ASN A 473 16.22 -13.01 3.01
CA ASN A 473 14.79 -13.17 2.70
C ASN A 473 14.51 -14.24 1.62
N ALA A 474 15.53 -14.89 1.06
CA ALA A 474 15.39 -15.92 0.03
C ALA A 474 15.37 -17.33 0.64
N LYS A 475 14.37 -17.61 1.48
CA LYS A 475 14.22 -18.93 2.12
C LYS A 475 13.67 -19.94 1.10
N SER A 476 14.56 -20.72 0.50
CA SER A 476 14.20 -21.86 -0.35
C SER A 476 13.94 -23.12 0.50
N ALA A 477 12.87 -23.84 0.19
CA ALA A 477 12.59 -25.16 0.73
C ALA A 477 13.10 -26.23 -0.24
N SER A 478 13.60 -27.34 0.30
CA SER A 478 13.99 -28.52 -0.49
C SER A 478 13.08 -29.68 -0.09
N LEU A 479 12.46 -30.32 -1.09
CA LEU A 479 11.58 -31.47 -0.93
C LEU A 479 12.28 -32.72 -1.46
N PRO A 480 12.46 -33.78 -0.66
CA PRO A 480 13.07 -35.01 -1.14
C PRO A 480 12.14 -35.76 -2.10
N ILE A 481 12.71 -36.42 -3.10
CA ILE A 481 12.01 -37.35 -4.00
C ILE A 481 12.42 -38.77 -3.61
N ALA A 482 11.48 -39.59 -3.14
CA ALA A 482 11.78 -40.98 -2.81
C ALA A 482 12.12 -41.80 -4.08
N PRO A 483 12.92 -42.89 -3.99
CA PRO A 483 13.21 -43.74 -5.13
C PRO A 483 11.94 -44.25 -5.82
N GLY A 484 11.79 -43.96 -7.12
CA GLY A 484 10.62 -44.35 -7.91
C GLY A 484 9.36 -43.49 -7.71
N GLN A 485 9.43 -42.43 -6.90
CA GLN A 485 8.36 -41.44 -6.75
C GLN A 485 8.40 -40.43 -7.90
N GLU A 486 7.24 -40.15 -8.49
CA GLU A 486 7.14 -39.15 -9.54
C GLU A 486 7.06 -37.74 -8.96
N VAL A 487 7.52 -36.73 -9.71
CA VAL A 487 7.49 -35.32 -9.28
C VAL A 487 6.06 -34.86 -8.97
N ALA A 488 5.08 -35.34 -9.74
CA ALA A 488 3.68 -35.03 -9.53
C ALA A 488 3.17 -35.50 -8.16
N ASP A 489 3.61 -36.68 -7.70
CA ASP A 489 3.19 -37.22 -6.39
C ASP A 489 3.69 -36.37 -5.21
N VAL A 490 4.81 -35.66 -5.40
CA VAL A 490 5.39 -34.77 -4.39
C VAL A 490 4.72 -33.39 -4.42
N LEU A 491 4.54 -32.82 -5.61
CA LEU A 491 4.14 -31.42 -5.78
C LEU A 491 2.63 -31.21 -5.85
N VAL A 492 1.89 -32.18 -6.35
CA VAL A 492 0.43 -32.11 -6.52
C VAL A 492 -0.23 -33.40 -6.02
N PRO A 493 -0.10 -33.72 -4.72
CA PRO A 493 -0.70 -34.92 -4.17
C PRO A 493 -2.22 -34.94 -4.39
N GLU A 494 -2.80 -36.14 -4.46
CA GLU A 494 -4.23 -36.33 -4.72
C GLU A 494 -5.09 -35.50 -3.76
N GLY A 495 -6.07 -34.76 -4.30
CA GLY A 495 -6.94 -33.89 -3.53
C GLY A 495 -6.38 -32.51 -3.18
N SER A 496 -5.14 -32.19 -3.56
CA SER A 496 -4.54 -30.86 -3.31
C SER A 496 -5.23 -29.72 -4.07
N GLY A 497 -5.94 -30.01 -5.15
CA GLY A 497 -6.53 -28.99 -6.02
C GLY A 497 -5.50 -28.16 -6.80
N ALA A 498 -4.22 -28.50 -6.73
CA ALA A 498 -3.14 -27.81 -7.42
C ALA A 498 -2.98 -28.29 -8.87
N HIS A 499 -2.45 -27.42 -9.73
CA HIS A 499 -2.12 -27.72 -11.12
C HIS A 499 -0.60 -27.69 -11.33
N LEU A 500 -0.07 -28.71 -11.97
CA LEU A 500 1.36 -28.86 -12.26
C LEU A 500 1.61 -28.67 -13.75
N TRP A 501 2.53 -27.77 -14.08
CA TRP A 501 3.07 -27.60 -15.43
C TRP A 501 4.59 -27.63 -15.39
N SER A 502 5.18 -28.58 -16.13
CA SER A 502 6.63 -28.73 -16.24
C SER A 502 7.12 -28.22 -17.60
N TRP A 503 8.21 -27.46 -17.60
CA TRP A 503 8.79 -26.86 -18.80
C TRP A 503 10.30 -26.71 -18.66
N ARG A 504 11.00 -26.59 -19.80
CA ARG A 504 12.44 -26.36 -19.85
C ARG A 504 12.73 -24.87 -19.94
N ALA A 505 13.56 -24.32 -19.06
CA ALA A 505 13.96 -22.91 -19.07
C ALA A 505 14.69 -22.54 -20.38
N PRO A 506 14.06 -21.84 -21.34
CA PRO A 506 14.69 -21.57 -22.62
C PRO A 506 15.62 -20.36 -22.54
N TYR A 507 16.60 -20.28 -23.44
CA TYR A 507 17.59 -19.20 -23.44
C TYR A 507 16.98 -17.78 -23.50
N TYR A 508 15.85 -17.58 -24.19
CA TYR A 508 15.18 -16.28 -24.32
C TYR A 508 14.40 -15.85 -23.07
N TYR A 509 14.32 -16.71 -22.04
CA TYR A 509 13.88 -16.34 -20.70
C TYR A 509 15.05 -16.01 -19.78
N CYS A 510 16.29 -16.21 -20.24
CA CYS A 510 17.47 -15.92 -19.48
C CYS A 510 18.08 -14.57 -19.90
N HIS A 511 18.91 -13.99 -19.03
CA HIS A 511 19.66 -12.77 -19.32
C HIS A 511 21.14 -12.91 -18.91
N PHE A 512 21.97 -12.04 -19.49
CA PHE A 512 23.42 -11.97 -19.36
C PHE A 512 24.17 -13.23 -19.83
N SER A 513 23.94 -14.36 -19.17
CA SER A 513 24.57 -15.64 -19.48
C SER A 513 23.53 -16.76 -19.45
N ASP A 514 23.12 -17.19 -18.26
CA ASP A 514 22.39 -18.44 -18.09
C ASP A 514 21.28 -18.41 -17.05
N ARG A 515 20.96 -17.26 -16.43
CA ARG A 515 19.94 -17.18 -15.37
C ARG A 515 18.62 -16.68 -15.87
N LEU A 516 17.55 -17.27 -15.36
CA LEU A 516 16.17 -16.88 -15.63
C LEU A 516 15.90 -15.47 -15.10
N GLN A 517 15.52 -14.55 -15.98
CA GLN A 517 15.28 -13.15 -15.63
C GLN A 517 13.91 -12.96 -14.95
N HIS A 518 13.76 -11.88 -14.17
CA HIS A 518 12.51 -11.56 -13.47
C HIS A 518 11.25 -11.61 -14.36
N SER A 519 11.31 -10.97 -15.53
CA SER A 519 10.19 -10.93 -16.48
C SER A 519 9.75 -12.31 -16.99
N ALA A 520 10.62 -13.33 -16.93
CA ALA A 520 10.24 -14.70 -17.23
C ALA A 520 9.30 -15.28 -16.17
N TYR A 521 9.58 -15.09 -14.87
CA TYR A 521 8.67 -15.52 -13.80
C TYR A 521 7.30 -14.84 -13.90
N VAL A 522 7.26 -13.57 -14.31
CA VAL A 522 6.00 -12.85 -14.55
C VAL A 522 5.22 -13.46 -15.72
N ARG A 523 5.91 -13.85 -16.80
CA ARG A 523 5.28 -14.57 -17.93
C ARG A 523 4.78 -15.94 -17.52
N THR A 524 5.58 -16.70 -16.77
CA THR A 524 5.20 -18.01 -16.22
C THR A 524 3.95 -17.89 -15.34
N LEU A 525 3.84 -16.82 -14.53
CA LEU A 525 2.64 -16.56 -13.73
C LEU A 525 1.40 -16.31 -14.60
N GLU A 526 1.52 -15.54 -15.68
CA GLU A 526 0.40 -15.34 -16.63
C GLU A 526 0.02 -16.66 -17.33
N GLU A 527 1.01 -17.42 -17.79
CA GLU A 527 0.79 -18.67 -18.53
C GLU A 527 0.20 -19.78 -17.65
N VAL A 528 0.69 -19.94 -16.41
CA VAL A 528 0.17 -20.98 -15.52
C VAL A 528 -1.28 -20.68 -15.10
N VAL A 529 -1.66 -19.41 -15.01
CA VAL A 529 -3.06 -19.01 -14.78
C VAL A 529 -3.92 -19.43 -15.97
N ASP A 530 -3.50 -19.13 -17.21
CA ASP A 530 -4.25 -19.51 -18.41
C ASP A 530 -4.40 -21.04 -18.54
N ARG A 531 -3.30 -21.78 -18.34
CA ARG A 531 -3.30 -23.25 -18.35
C ARG A 531 -4.21 -23.84 -17.28
N PHE A 532 -4.12 -23.34 -16.04
CA PHE A 532 -4.99 -23.77 -14.95
C PHE A 532 -6.47 -23.54 -15.29
N LEU A 533 -6.81 -22.35 -15.79
CA LEU A 533 -8.19 -22.02 -16.14
C LEU A 533 -8.70 -22.89 -17.29
N HIS A 534 -7.88 -23.12 -18.30
CA HIS A 534 -8.20 -24.02 -19.39
C HIS A 534 -8.51 -25.44 -18.88
N ASP A 535 -7.65 -26.00 -18.04
CA ASP A 535 -7.82 -27.34 -17.44
C ASP A 535 -9.06 -27.45 -16.56
N ARG A 536 -9.50 -26.35 -15.95
CA ARG A 536 -10.73 -26.28 -15.14
C ARG A 536 -12.00 -25.98 -15.95
N GLY A 537 -11.93 -26.00 -17.28
CA GLY A 537 -13.08 -25.70 -18.15
C GLY A 537 -13.48 -24.22 -18.17
N LEU A 538 -12.60 -23.35 -17.68
CA LEU A 538 -12.73 -21.90 -17.59
C LEU A 538 -11.84 -21.18 -18.62
N ALA A 539 -11.61 -21.79 -19.78
CA ALA A 539 -10.79 -21.21 -20.84
C ALA A 539 -11.22 -19.76 -21.17
N ILE A 540 -10.25 -18.85 -21.24
CA ILE A 540 -10.51 -17.41 -21.38
C ILE A 540 -11.32 -17.09 -22.63
N GLY A 541 -11.03 -17.74 -23.77
CA GLY A 541 -11.79 -17.57 -25.01
C GLY A 541 -13.28 -17.90 -24.85
N LYS A 542 -13.59 -18.99 -24.14
CA LYS A 542 -14.97 -19.41 -23.83
C LYS A 542 -15.67 -18.39 -22.94
N LEU A 543 -15.01 -17.96 -21.85
CA LEU A 543 -15.58 -16.96 -20.93
C LEU A 543 -15.82 -15.60 -21.62
N LEU A 544 -14.93 -15.20 -22.53
CA LEU A 544 -15.10 -13.98 -23.31
C LEU A 544 -16.28 -14.08 -24.27
N GLU A 545 -16.44 -15.22 -24.96
CA GLU A 545 -17.53 -15.44 -25.90
C GLU A 545 -18.89 -15.49 -25.20
N GLU A 546 -19.02 -16.38 -24.20
CA GLU A 546 -20.28 -16.69 -23.52
C GLU A 546 -20.70 -15.62 -22.52
N ARG A 547 -19.73 -14.99 -21.83
CA ARG A 547 -20.00 -14.13 -20.68
C ARG A 547 -19.44 -12.72 -20.81
N ALA A 548 -18.72 -12.42 -21.90
CA ALA A 548 -17.99 -11.17 -22.07
C ALA A 548 -16.92 -10.92 -20.99
N TRP A 549 -16.47 -11.96 -20.29
CA TRP A 549 -15.51 -11.83 -19.20
C TRP A 549 -14.09 -11.75 -19.71
N ILE A 550 -13.32 -10.81 -19.16
CA ILE A 550 -11.89 -10.66 -19.44
C ILE A 550 -11.10 -10.70 -18.14
N PRO A 551 -9.94 -11.38 -18.12
CA PRO A 551 -9.13 -11.52 -16.93
C PRO A 551 -8.63 -10.15 -16.46
N VAL A 552 -8.69 -9.92 -15.15
CA VAL A 552 -8.14 -8.72 -14.51
C VAL A 552 -7.32 -9.12 -13.29
N VAL A 553 -6.19 -8.43 -13.11
CA VAL A 553 -5.28 -8.60 -11.99
C VAL A 553 -5.25 -7.31 -11.20
N SER A 554 -5.42 -7.41 -9.89
CA SER A 554 -5.43 -6.25 -9.00
C SER A 554 -4.20 -6.20 -8.11
N ARG A 555 -3.58 -7.36 -7.84
CA ARG A 555 -2.33 -7.50 -7.11
C ARG A 555 -1.54 -8.67 -7.66
N ALA A 556 -0.23 -8.51 -7.69
CA ALA A 556 0.69 -9.59 -7.98
C ALA A 556 1.96 -9.40 -7.14
N ARG A 557 2.56 -10.51 -6.71
CA ARG A 557 3.91 -10.51 -6.16
C ARG A 557 4.69 -11.69 -6.73
N VAL A 558 5.94 -11.45 -7.11
CA VAL A 558 6.90 -12.50 -7.49
C VAL A 558 8.12 -12.34 -6.60
N GLN A 559 8.58 -13.45 -6.01
CA GLN A 559 9.78 -13.52 -5.19
C GLN A 559 10.67 -14.66 -5.68
N VAL A 560 11.92 -14.34 -5.99
CA VAL A 560 12.97 -15.30 -6.36
C VAL A 560 13.70 -15.73 -5.09
N LEU A 561 13.87 -17.04 -4.92
CA LEU A 561 14.39 -17.69 -3.71
C LEU A 561 15.71 -18.41 -3.97
N SER A 562 15.91 -18.91 -5.18
CA SER A 562 17.20 -19.39 -5.68
C SER A 562 17.27 -19.19 -7.19
N ASP A 563 18.49 -19.26 -7.75
CA ASP A 563 18.68 -19.13 -9.19
C ASP A 563 17.99 -20.29 -9.93
N ILE A 564 17.35 -19.99 -11.06
CA ILE A 564 16.99 -20.98 -12.09
C ILE A 564 17.90 -20.74 -13.29
N PHE A 565 18.52 -21.79 -13.81
CA PHE A 565 19.43 -21.73 -14.94
C PHE A 565 18.79 -22.22 -16.24
N MET A 566 19.34 -21.74 -17.34
CA MET A 566 19.02 -22.14 -18.70
C MET A 566 19.09 -23.65 -18.84
N GLU A 567 18.10 -24.20 -19.54
CA GLU A 567 17.86 -25.63 -19.76
C GLU A 567 17.50 -26.45 -18.52
N GLU A 568 17.45 -25.87 -17.31
CA GLU A 568 16.86 -26.57 -16.16
C GLU A 568 15.37 -26.85 -16.40
N THR A 569 14.90 -27.99 -15.90
CA THR A 569 13.46 -28.30 -15.90
C THR A 569 12.81 -27.64 -14.70
N VAL A 570 11.86 -26.75 -14.98
CA VAL A 570 11.08 -26.01 -14.00
C VAL A 570 9.72 -26.68 -13.86
N HIS A 571 9.35 -27.03 -12.64
CA HIS A 571 8.06 -27.57 -12.25
C HIS A 571 7.25 -26.46 -11.59
N THR A 572 6.29 -25.90 -12.32
CA THR A 572 5.44 -24.80 -11.86
C THR A 572 4.15 -25.37 -11.28
N VAL A 573 3.88 -25.07 -10.01
CA VAL A 573 2.67 -25.48 -9.30
C VAL A 573 1.80 -24.25 -9.08
N PHE A 574 0.53 -24.31 -9.47
CA PHE A 574 -0.44 -23.24 -9.27
C PHE A 574 -1.61 -23.74 -8.44
N THR A 575 -1.95 -22.99 -7.38
CA THR A 575 -3.02 -23.34 -6.45
C THR A 575 -3.89 -22.11 -6.19
N VAL A 576 -5.21 -22.24 -6.37
CA VAL A 576 -6.17 -21.25 -5.89
C VAL A 576 -6.35 -21.46 -4.38
N GLU A 577 -6.12 -20.40 -3.60
CA GLU A 577 -6.14 -20.45 -2.14
C GLU A 577 -7.50 -20.05 -1.57
N ASP A 578 -8.17 -19.08 -2.17
CA ASP A 578 -9.45 -18.55 -1.67
C ASP A 578 -10.23 -17.82 -2.77
N VAL A 579 -11.55 -17.77 -2.64
CA VAL A 579 -12.45 -16.94 -3.45
C VAL A 579 -13.08 -15.89 -2.55
N ILE A 580 -12.81 -14.62 -2.86
CA ILE A 580 -13.23 -13.48 -2.06
C ILE A 580 -14.49 -12.87 -2.68
N LYS A 581 -15.61 -12.94 -1.94
CA LYS A 581 -16.89 -12.29 -2.27
C LYS A 581 -17.35 -12.58 -3.70
N ASP A 582 -17.15 -13.81 -4.16
CA ASP A 582 -17.58 -14.27 -5.48
C ASP A 582 -17.10 -13.37 -6.65
N THR A 583 -15.99 -12.64 -6.52
CA THR A 583 -15.55 -11.65 -7.56
C THR A 583 -14.09 -11.76 -7.94
N VAL A 584 -13.25 -12.18 -6.99
CA VAL A 584 -11.82 -12.39 -7.20
C VAL A 584 -11.39 -13.63 -6.44
N TYR A 585 -10.32 -14.26 -6.90
CA TYR A 585 -9.65 -15.34 -6.19
C TYR A 585 -8.18 -14.98 -5.96
N THR A 586 -7.64 -15.46 -4.85
CA THR A 586 -6.20 -15.43 -4.59
C THR A 586 -5.60 -16.76 -4.95
N ALA A 587 -4.43 -16.73 -5.60
CA ALA A 587 -3.72 -17.92 -5.97
C ALA A 587 -2.22 -17.75 -5.76
N ARG A 588 -1.55 -18.88 -5.59
CA ARG A 588 -0.11 -18.99 -5.41
C ARG A 588 0.50 -19.83 -6.52
N MET A 589 1.63 -19.36 -7.03
CA MET A 589 2.50 -20.08 -7.95
C MET A 589 3.81 -20.40 -7.23
N ASP A 590 4.27 -21.64 -7.31
CA ASP A 590 5.61 -22.03 -6.90
C ASP A 590 6.36 -22.62 -8.09
N CYS A 591 7.63 -22.26 -8.24
CA CYS A 591 8.52 -22.85 -9.24
C CYS A 591 9.56 -23.71 -8.52
N TYR A 592 9.54 -25.02 -8.78
CA TYR A 592 10.53 -25.96 -8.30
C TYR A 592 11.51 -26.34 -9.41
N VAL A 593 12.77 -26.56 -9.05
CA VAL A 593 13.76 -27.15 -9.95
C VAL A 593 14.27 -28.44 -9.34
N ARG A 594 14.37 -29.49 -10.16
CA ARG A 594 14.95 -30.76 -9.73
C ARG A 594 16.47 -30.69 -9.72
N ARG A 595 17.08 -30.86 -8.56
CA ARG A 595 18.53 -30.96 -8.38
C ARG A 595 18.85 -32.25 -7.63
N GLY A 596 19.38 -33.23 -8.37
CA GLY A 596 19.59 -34.59 -7.86
C GLY A 596 18.28 -35.28 -7.47
N GLU A 597 18.20 -35.71 -6.22
CA GLU A 597 17.05 -36.40 -5.61
C GLU A 597 16.13 -35.45 -4.83
N SER A 598 16.20 -34.15 -5.12
CA SER A 598 15.38 -33.14 -4.45
C SER A 598 14.75 -32.14 -5.42
N LEU A 599 13.64 -31.56 -5.01
CA LEU A 599 12.96 -30.43 -5.64
C LEU A 599 13.23 -29.18 -4.79
N GLU A 600 13.95 -28.23 -5.36
CA GLU A 600 14.25 -26.96 -4.70
C GLU A 600 13.24 -25.91 -5.12
N LEU A 601 12.59 -25.27 -4.15
CA LEU A 601 11.70 -24.14 -4.38
C LEU A 601 12.53 -22.92 -4.78
N ALA A 602 12.53 -22.59 -6.07
CA ALA A 602 13.36 -21.52 -6.63
C ALA A 602 12.65 -20.17 -6.73
N ALA A 603 11.32 -20.16 -6.85
CA ALA A 603 10.54 -18.93 -6.79
C ALA A 603 9.13 -19.19 -6.26
N THR A 604 8.52 -18.17 -5.68
CA THR A 604 7.10 -18.17 -5.31
C THR A 604 6.44 -16.85 -5.72
N ALA A 605 5.19 -16.92 -6.11
CA ALA A 605 4.41 -15.76 -6.51
C ALA A 605 2.97 -15.88 -6.00
N THR A 606 2.32 -14.73 -5.83
CA THR A 606 0.90 -14.63 -5.49
C THR A 606 0.21 -13.70 -6.48
N ILE A 607 -1.05 -14.00 -6.79
CA ILE A 607 -1.87 -13.20 -7.70
C ILE A 607 -3.29 -13.09 -7.15
N MET A 608 -3.86 -11.88 -7.23
CA MET A 608 -5.27 -11.63 -6.96
C MET A 608 -5.96 -11.35 -8.29
N HIS A 609 -6.68 -12.36 -8.77
CA HIS A 609 -7.22 -12.44 -10.12
C HIS A 609 -8.75 -12.40 -10.08
N GLY A 610 -9.38 -11.82 -11.10
CA GLY A 610 -10.82 -11.83 -11.28
C GLY A 610 -11.18 -11.61 -12.73
N TYR A 611 -12.43 -11.23 -12.99
CA TYR A 611 -12.88 -10.88 -14.34
C TYR A 611 -13.60 -9.54 -14.35
N ALA A 612 -13.43 -8.79 -15.43
CA ALA A 612 -14.26 -7.64 -15.76
C ALA A 612 -15.19 -7.97 -16.92
N ILE A 613 -16.34 -7.31 -16.98
CA ILE A 613 -17.27 -7.44 -18.10
C ILE A 613 -16.84 -6.48 -19.20
N SER A 614 -16.62 -7.01 -20.41
CA SER A 614 -16.06 -6.24 -21.52
C SER A 614 -17.12 -5.55 -22.39
N ARG A 615 -18.34 -6.10 -22.50
CA ARG A 615 -19.38 -5.58 -23.40
C ARG A 615 -20.77 -5.75 -22.78
N GLY A 616 -21.72 -4.92 -23.22
CA GLY A 616 -23.08 -4.86 -22.67
C GLY A 616 -23.26 -3.72 -21.67
N GLU A 617 -24.42 -3.67 -21.01
CA GLU A 617 -24.77 -2.62 -20.05
C GLU A 617 -23.86 -2.60 -18.82
N GLU A 618 -23.29 -3.75 -18.45
CA GLU A 618 -22.37 -3.90 -17.32
C GLU A 618 -20.90 -3.74 -17.71
N ALA A 619 -20.59 -3.26 -18.93
CA ALA A 619 -19.20 -3.11 -19.35
C ALA A 619 -18.38 -2.23 -18.39
N GLY A 620 -17.22 -2.72 -17.96
CA GLY A 620 -16.33 -2.05 -17.01
C GLY A 620 -16.58 -2.39 -15.54
N THR A 621 -17.59 -3.20 -15.22
CA THR A 621 -17.79 -3.73 -13.86
C THR A 621 -17.03 -5.04 -13.65
N VAL A 622 -16.91 -5.45 -12.39
CA VAL A 622 -16.33 -6.74 -11.99
C VAL A 622 -17.40 -7.82 -12.12
N ALA A 623 -17.04 -8.95 -12.71
CA ALA A 623 -17.92 -10.10 -12.85
C ALA A 623 -18.12 -10.85 -11.53
N LEU A 624 -19.30 -11.42 -11.35
CA LEU A 624 -19.65 -12.28 -10.23
C LEU A 624 -19.53 -13.76 -10.63
N PHE A 625 -18.86 -14.55 -9.80
CA PHE A 625 -18.66 -15.98 -9.97
C PHE A 625 -19.92 -16.71 -9.50
N ASP A 626 -20.47 -17.57 -10.36
CA ASP A 626 -21.49 -18.51 -9.96
C ASP A 626 -20.85 -19.72 -9.23
N GLU A 627 -21.69 -20.61 -8.69
CA GLU A 627 -21.22 -21.80 -7.98
C GLU A 627 -20.39 -22.73 -8.87
N ASP A 628 -20.69 -22.81 -10.18
CA ASP A 628 -19.94 -23.65 -11.12
C ASP A 628 -18.51 -23.13 -11.32
N VAL A 629 -18.35 -21.81 -11.49
CA VAL A 629 -17.03 -21.17 -11.57
C VAL A 629 -16.25 -21.35 -10.27
N LYS A 630 -16.90 -21.17 -9.12
CA LYS A 630 -16.24 -21.36 -7.81
C LYS A 630 -15.80 -22.80 -7.60
N ALA A 631 -16.67 -23.77 -7.90
CA ALA A 631 -16.34 -25.18 -7.83
C ALA A 631 -15.19 -25.55 -8.77
N ALA A 632 -15.18 -25.02 -10.00
CA ALA A 632 -14.09 -25.23 -10.95
C ALA A 632 -12.75 -24.65 -10.46
N LEU A 633 -12.76 -23.43 -9.88
CA LEU A 633 -11.57 -22.79 -9.31
C LEU A 633 -11.04 -23.56 -8.09
N LEU A 634 -11.91 -24.01 -7.19
CA LEU A 634 -11.53 -24.70 -5.96
C LEU A 634 -11.33 -26.23 -6.13
N GLY A 635 -11.54 -26.77 -7.34
CA GLY A 635 -11.31 -28.18 -7.63
C GLY A 635 -12.36 -29.12 -7.04
N GLY A 636 -13.62 -28.68 -6.99
CA GLY A 636 -14.75 -29.43 -6.44
C GLY A 636 -14.90 -29.33 -4.92
N GLN A 637 -14.06 -28.52 -4.25
CA GLN A 637 -14.25 -28.11 -2.86
C GLN A 637 -15.08 -26.80 -2.83
N ALA A 638 -16.37 -26.89 -3.15
CA ALA A 638 -17.32 -25.77 -2.98
C ALA A 638 -18.10 -25.93 -1.67
#